data_AF-A0A2T7CA86-F1
#
_entry.id   AF-A0A2T7CA86-F1
#
_cell.length_a   1.000
_cell.length_b   1.000
_cell.length_c   1.000
_cell.angle_alpha   90.00
_cell.angle_beta   90.00
_cell.angle_gamma   90.00
#
_symmetry.space_group_name_H-M   'P 1'
#
loop_
_entity.id
_entity.type
_entity.pdbx_description
1 polymer ?
#
loop_
_entity_poly.entity_id
_entity_poly.type
_entity_poly.pdbx_seq_one_letter_code
_entity_poly.pdbx_strand_id
1 'polypeptide(L)'
;MKVKCEKLVIENNDVAKGIMELVSLHGVSKLIMGAASDKHYSRKMKMPKSKTALAVLQKADTSCKIWFVCKEHLICTRDARVPASRDAATPPATRSSMSTSFERGGQPNGYVNNAVDGHVQRSMSEKVVPASVRTSLRLPSRLSVRTTFSRRSIEDKSANSWDSVPIRSFPSSHQASSTVTDEGFSDSSSFSTPRHDATEILPSVHAGCDLQNPALYREQAEKHQKQAFDESVRRQMAEEEPILFRRKADNFEDTSLNEAKQRKDVKEALAKANSVIESMKQEIDALKQDRDDIIDKLVKMREQKATLEQRVDEYGGIVKTLEDKLAASKSLIHSQQLEYEKLKHERDNALKDVDELHKEIGKTVSCPSLTWNTEFSLSELQLATQNFSDTMKVGEGGFGRVYRGSLRNTTVAIKMLRTHNLQGQSQFRQEVVVLSRVRHPNLVMLMGSCSEASGLVYEFLPNGSLEDRLACENNTPPLTWQVRTRIIGEICSALVFLHSTEPHPVIHGDLKPANILLDANFVSKLSDFGISCLLVKSSTMSTSLYQTTNPRGTFAYMDPEFLTTGELTARSDIYSLGIVILQLVTGKPALGIGRAVEDALEKDESELLVDQSAGEWPFVQAKKLMLLGLQCAELSRRRRPYCMSDVWCVIEPLVKSASLSATPQSFGHQSVESHTPSCFLCPISQEVMRNPHIAADGYTYEAEVIKGWLHSGHSTSPMTKLPLAHHHLMPNHALHSAIKEHFKKQRPS
;
A
#
# COMPACT_ATOMS: atom_id res chain seq x y z
N MET A 1 1.25 4.79 -35.71
CA MET A 1 0.28 5.54 -36.55
C MET A 1 0.80 6.96 -36.76
N LYS A 2 0.94 7.44 -38.01
CA LYS A 2 1.22 8.87 -38.28
C LYS A 2 -0.13 9.58 -38.50
N VAL A 3 -0.45 10.57 -37.68
CA VAL A 3 -1.66 11.38 -37.84
C VAL A 3 -1.31 12.63 -38.65
N LYS A 4 -2.08 12.94 -39.71
CA LYS A 4 -1.98 14.24 -40.37
C LYS A 4 -2.54 15.31 -39.43
N CYS A 5 -1.76 16.34 -39.16
CA CYS A 5 -2.12 17.45 -38.29
C CYS A 5 -1.96 18.76 -39.06
N GLU A 6 -2.89 19.69 -38.85
CA GLU A 6 -2.95 20.99 -39.51
C GLU A 6 -3.18 22.08 -38.45
N LYS A 7 -2.55 23.24 -38.63
CA LYS A 7 -2.63 24.35 -37.67
C LYS A 7 -3.55 25.44 -38.20
N LEU A 8 -4.81 25.40 -37.77
CA LEU A 8 -5.77 26.47 -37.99
C LEU A 8 -5.48 27.65 -37.04
N VAL A 9 -5.72 28.88 -37.51
CA VAL A 9 -5.56 30.13 -36.76
C VAL A 9 -6.73 31.05 -37.10
N ILE A 10 -7.23 31.79 -36.10
CA ILE A 10 -8.28 32.80 -36.27
C ILE A 10 -7.96 34.02 -35.40
N GLU A 11 -8.33 35.20 -35.86
CA GLU A 11 -8.22 36.45 -35.10
C GLU A 11 -9.62 36.87 -34.60
N ASN A 12 -9.80 36.95 -33.29
CA ASN A 12 -11.06 37.34 -32.67
C ASN A 12 -10.81 37.97 -31.30
N ASN A 13 -11.54 39.05 -30.97
CA ASN A 13 -11.42 39.80 -29.71
C ASN A 13 -11.83 39.00 -28.45
N ASP A 14 -12.42 37.82 -28.62
CA ASP A 14 -12.76 36.89 -27.54
C ASP A 14 -12.33 35.46 -27.93
N VAL A 15 -11.41 34.87 -27.16
CA VAL A 15 -10.87 33.53 -27.39
C VAL A 15 -11.95 32.45 -27.39
N ALA A 16 -13.02 32.60 -26.60
CA ALA A 16 -14.12 31.65 -26.62
C ALA A 16 -14.94 31.79 -27.91
N LYS A 17 -15.16 33.02 -28.41
CA LYS A 17 -15.82 33.24 -29.71
C LYS A 17 -15.01 32.64 -30.84
N GLY A 18 -13.71 32.90 -30.92
CA GLY A 18 -12.84 32.33 -31.94
C GLY A 18 -12.83 30.79 -31.94
N ILE A 19 -12.88 30.15 -30.77
CA ILE A 19 -13.01 28.68 -30.67
C ILE A 19 -14.37 28.20 -31.21
N MET A 20 -15.47 28.86 -30.84
CA MET A 20 -16.82 28.49 -31.32
C MET A 20 -17.00 28.74 -32.82
N GLU A 21 -16.39 29.80 -33.33
CA GLU A 21 -16.33 30.16 -34.75
C GLU A 21 -15.54 29.13 -35.56
N LEU A 22 -14.35 28.71 -35.09
CA LEU A 22 -13.59 27.60 -35.69
C LEU A 22 -14.37 26.29 -35.69
N VAL A 23 -15.09 25.97 -34.60
CA VAL A 23 -15.93 24.77 -34.50
C VAL A 23 -17.05 24.78 -35.54
N SER A 24 -17.71 25.92 -35.73
CA SER A 24 -18.77 26.10 -36.72
C SER A 24 -18.22 26.02 -38.15
N LEU A 25 -17.21 26.83 -38.48
CA LEU A 25 -16.67 27.00 -39.83
C LEU A 25 -16.02 25.72 -40.39
N HIS A 26 -15.46 24.87 -39.52
CA HIS A 26 -14.84 23.59 -39.92
C HIS A 26 -15.68 22.35 -39.55
N GLY A 27 -16.93 22.51 -39.11
CA GLY A 27 -17.82 21.39 -38.78
C GLY A 27 -17.27 20.44 -37.71
N VAL A 28 -16.62 20.97 -36.67
CA VAL A 28 -15.84 20.17 -35.70
C VAL A 28 -16.77 19.37 -34.79
N SER A 29 -17.06 18.12 -35.16
CA SER A 29 -17.90 17.20 -34.38
C SER A 29 -17.29 16.75 -33.05
N LYS A 30 -15.97 16.89 -32.87
CA LYS A 30 -15.21 16.42 -31.69
C LYS A 30 -14.12 17.42 -31.29
N LEU A 31 -14.25 18.04 -30.12
CA LEU A 31 -13.29 19.02 -29.58
C LEU A 31 -12.70 18.56 -28.25
N ILE A 32 -11.38 18.66 -28.09
CA ILE A 32 -10.69 18.47 -26.82
C ILE A 32 -10.08 19.82 -26.40
N MET A 33 -10.33 20.30 -25.18
CA MET A 33 -9.73 21.55 -24.69
C MET A 33 -9.36 21.54 -23.20
N GLY A 34 -8.49 22.46 -22.81
CA GLY A 34 -8.03 22.63 -21.43
C GLY A 34 -9.12 23.17 -20.49
N ALA A 35 -9.39 22.47 -19.39
CA ALA A 35 -10.41 22.84 -18.40
C ALA A 35 -9.98 23.99 -17.46
N ALA A 36 -8.68 24.11 -17.21
CA ALA A 36 -8.03 25.13 -16.38
C ALA A 36 -6.53 25.19 -16.70
N SER A 37 -5.82 26.21 -16.20
CA SER A 37 -4.36 26.19 -16.12
C SER A 37 -3.88 25.31 -14.95
N ASP A 38 -2.65 24.82 -15.03
CA ASP A 38 -2.07 23.89 -14.05
C ASP A 38 -2.03 24.41 -12.61
N LYS A 39 -2.01 25.74 -12.43
CA LYS A 39 -2.06 26.42 -11.12
C LYS A 39 -3.44 26.37 -10.45
N HIS A 40 -4.49 25.99 -11.18
CA HIS A 40 -5.87 25.91 -10.67
C HIS A 40 -6.47 24.49 -10.75
N TYR A 41 -5.71 23.52 -11.24
CA TYR A 41 -6.06 22.10 -11.23
C TYR A 41 -6.32 21.59 -9.79
N SER A 42 -7.26 20.66 -9.66
CA SER A 42 -7.45 19.87 -8.45
C SER A 42 -8.02 18.51 -8.82
N ARG A 43 -7.53 17.42 -8.22
CA ARG A 43 -8.02 16.05 -8.45
C ARG A 43 -9.51 15.85 -8.07
N LYS A 44 -10.13 16.79 -7.34
CA LYS A 44 -11.57 16.81 -7.01
C LYS A 44 -12.44 17.67 -7.95
N MET A 45 -11.87 18.28 -9.00
CA MET A 45 -12.54 19.19 -9.92
C MET A 45 -13.46 18.43 -10.90
N LYS A 46 -14.75 18.82 -10.98
CA LYS A 46 -15.77 18.19 -11.84
C LYS A 46 -16.28 19.08 -12.98
N MET A 47 -15.86 20.33 -13.04
CA MET A 47 -16.29 21.35 -14.01
C MET A 47 -15.09 22.24 -14.37
N PRO A 48 -15.07 22.87 -15.56
CA PRO A 48 -13.98 23.77 -15.95
C PRO A 48 -13.89 25.01 -15.03
N LYS A 49 -12.68 25.57 -14.88
CA LYS A 49 -12.43 26.84 -14.15
C LYS A 49 -11.97 27.97 -15.07
N SER A 50 -11.47 27.65 -16.26
CA SER A 50 -11.17 28.69 -17.26
C SER A 50 -12.47 29.36 -17.72
N LYS A 51 -12.50 30.70 -17.72
CA LYS A 51 -13.63 31.49 -18.24
C LYS A 51 -13.95 31.11 -19.70
N THR A 52 -12.91 30.93 -20.51
CA THR A 52 -12.99 30.48 -21.90
C THR A 52 -13.62 29.09 -22.00
N ALA A 53 -13.18 28.14 -21.17
CA ALA A 53 -13.70 26.78 -21.17
C ALA A 53 -15.17 26.71 -20.72
N LEU A 54 -15.57 27.51 -19.73
CA LEU A 54 -16.97 27.64 -19.31
C LEU A 54 -17.86 28.27 -20.40
N ALA A 55 -17.36 29.29 -21.10
CA ALA A 55 -18.08 29.90 -22.22
C ALA A 55 -18.29 28.90 -23.38
N VAL A 56 -17.25 28.15 -23.77
CA VAL A 56 -17.34 27.10 -24.80
C VAL A 56 -18.27 25.97 -24.36
N LEU A 57 -18.20 25.52 -23.10
CA LEU A 57 -19.10 24.50 -22.54
C LEU A 57 -20.58 24.91 -22.66
N GLN A 58 -20.90 26.18 -22.43
CA GLN A 58 -22.26 26.70 -22.44
C GLN A 58 -22.78 27.06 -23.84
N LYS A 59 -21.93 27.55 -24.74
CA LYS A 59 -22.36 28.27 -25.96
C LYS A 59 -21.89 27.67 -27.30
N ALA A 60 -20.97 26.70 -27.30
CA ALA A 60 -20.56 26.05 -28.55
C ALA A 60 -21.72 25.25 -29.18
N ASP A 61 -21.70 25.08 -30.50
CA ASP A 61 -22.74 24.38 -31.26
C ASP A 61 -23.08 23.00 -30.67
N THR A 62 -24.36 22.68 -30.52
CA THR A 62 -24.81 21.45 -29.84
C THR A 62 -24.48 20.15 -30.59
N SER A 63 -24.08 20.20 -31.86
CA SER A 63 -23.59 19.04 -32.61
C SER A 63 -22.16 18.60 -32.23
N CYS A 64 -21.37 19.49 -31.61
CA CYS A 64 -19.99 19.22 -31.21
C CYS A 64 -19.93 18.50 -29.84
N LYS A 65 -19.34 17.29 -29.79
CA LYS A 65 -18.99 16.64 -28.52
C LYS A 65 -17.67 17.20 -27.99
N ILE A 66 -17.65 17.66 -26.73
CA ILE A 66 -16.51 18.37 -26.15
C ILE A 66 -15.97 17.63 -24.91
N TRP A 67 -14.67 17.40 -24.86
CA TRP A 67 -13.96 16.85 -23.69
C TRP A 67 -13.09 17.92 -23.04
N PHE A 68 -13.27 18.13 -21.74
CA PHE A 68 -12.49 19.08 -20.94
C PHE A 68 -11.43 18.35 -20.13
N VAL A 69 -10.15 18.56 -20.46
CA VAL A 69 -9.02 17.83 -19.87
C VAL A 69 -8.08 18.76 -19.09
N CYS A 70 -7.37 18.25 -18.09
CA CYS A 70 -6.29 18.96 -17.39
C CYS A 70 -5.35 17.95 -16.74
N LYS A 71 -4.02 18.11 -16.92
CA LYS A 71 -2.99 17.15 -16.49
C LYS A 71 -3.33 15.69 -16.81
N GLU A 72 -3.65 15.42 -18.07
CA GLU A 72 -4.08 14.11 -18.60
C GLU A 72 -5.39 13.53 -18.03
N HIS A 73 -6.01 14.16 -17.03
CA HIS A 73 -7.29 13.73 -16.47
C HIS A 73 -8.46 14.38 -17.22
N LEU A 74 -9.50 13.59 -17.52
CA LEU A 74 -10.80 14.09 -17.99
C LEU A 74 -11.57 14.70 -16.81
N ILE A 75 -11.97 15.96 -16.93
CA ILE A 75 -12.72 16.71 -15.92
C ILE A 75 -14.23 16.56 -16.13
N CYS A 76 -14.69 16.79 -17.37
CA CYS A 76 -16.06 16.55 -17.78
C CYS A 76 -16.16 16.43 -19.31
N THR A 77 -17.30 15.90 -19.78
CA THR A 77 -17.66 15.79 -21.19
C THR A 77 -18.99 16.50 -21.41
N ARG A 78 -19.14 17.17 -22.55
CA ARG A 78 -20.42 17.67 -23.05
C ARG A 78 -20.78 16.89 -24.30
N ASP A 79 -21.81 16.05 -24.20
CA ASP A 79 -22.32 15.28 -25.33
C ASP A 79 -22.98 16.16 -26.40
N ALA A 80 -22.90 15.69 -27.65
CA ALA A 80 -23.64 16.27 -28.75
C ALA A 80 -25.13 15.93 -28.64
N ARG A 81 -26.00 16.90 -28.98
CA ARG A 81 -27.44 16.70 -29.11
C ARG A 81 -27.82 16.75 -30.58
N VAL A 82 -28.48 15.71 -31.06
CA VAL A 82 -29.09 15.68 -32.40
C VAL A 82 -30.30 16.63 -32.38
N PRO A 83 -30.45 17.55 -33.36
CA PRO A 83 -31.66 18.34 -33.49
C PRO A 83 -32.83 17.43 -33.88
N ALA A 84 -33.96 17.56 -33.19
CA ALA A 84 -35.17 16.82 -33.56
C ALA A 84 -35.67 17.29 -34.94
N SER A 85 -35.65 16.40 -35.92
CA SER A 85 -36.15 16.67 -37.27
C SER A 85 -37.66 16.92 -37.25
N ARG A 86 -38.10 17.90 -38.04
CA ARG A 86 -39.50 18.03 -38.43
C ARG A 86 -39.86 16.93 -39.44
N ASP A 87 -41.14 16.85 -39.76
CA ASP A 87 -41.70 16.16 -40.93
C ASP A 87 -41.74 14.62 -40.87
N ALA A 88 -42.72 14.13 -40.10
CA ALA A 88 -43.48 12.91 -40.44
C ALA A 88 -44.97 13.21 -40.20
N ALA A 89 -45.81 13.04 -41.22
CA ALA A 89 -47.20 13.51 -41.21
C ALA A 89 -48.20 12.44 -40.73
N THR A 90 -49.22 12.87 -39.98
CA THR A 90 -50.32 12.01 -39.49
C THR A 90 -51.64 12.33 -40.23
N PRO A 91 -52.40 11.33 -40.71
CA PRO A 91 -53.76 11.52 -41.24
C PRO A 91 -54.78 12.04 -40.18
N PRO A 92 -55.94 12.58 -40.59
CA PRO A 92 -56.62 13.63 -39.83
C PRO A 92 -57.73 13.23 -38.84
N ALA A 93 -57.54 13.65 -37.58
CA ALA A 93 -58.42 14.42 -36.69
C ALA A 93 -59.97 14.39 -36.77
N THR A 94 -60.57 14.23 -35.58
CA THR A 94 -61.79 14.93 -35.11
C THR A 94 -61.55 15.33 -33.63
N ARG A 95 -61.27 16.61 -33.30
CA ARG A 95 -62.18 17.64 -32.74
C ARG A 95 -63.06 17.14 -31.57
N SER A 96 -63.04 17.73 -30.36
CA SER A 96 -63.29 19.15 -29.95
C SER A 96 -62.19 19.69 -28.99
N SER A 97 -61.78 20.98 -28.92
CA SER A 97 -62.44 22.28 -28.58
C SER A 97 -62.98 22.38 -27.13
N MET A 98 -62.75 23.45 -26.32
CA MET A 98 -62.13 24.75 -26.62
C MET A 98 -61.54 25.51 -25.39
N SER A 99 -60.51 26.32 -25.66
CA SER A 99 -59.95 27.53 -25.01
C SER A 99 -60.52 28.19 -23.72
N THR A 100 -59.58 28.81 -22.96
CA THR A 100 -59.66 30.06 -22.14
C THR A 100 -60.53 30.08 -20.86
N SER A 101 -60.24 30.85 -19.79
CA SER A 101 -59.22 31.90 -19.53
C SER A 101 -58.93 32.07 -18.00
N PHE A 102 -58.00 32.97 -17.65
CA PHE A 102 -57.85 33.73 -16.38
C PHE A 102 -59.07 33.67 -15.41
N GLU A 103 -58.94 33.52 -14.07
CA GLU A 103 -58.18 34.43 -13.18
C GLU A 103 -57.81 33.88 -11.77
N ARG A 104 -57.18 34.76 -10.99
CA ARG A 104 -56.62 34.74 -9.63
C ARG A 104 -57.58 34.37 -8.46
N GLY A 105 -57.19 33.35 -7.67
CA GLY A 105 -57.31 33.33 -6.19
C GLY A 105 -58.57 32.72 -5.53
N GLY A 106 -58.42 32.22 -4.29
CA GLY A 106 -59.54 31.81 -3.41
C GLY A 106 -59.39 30.45 -2.70
N GLN A 107 -59.25 30.48 -1.37
CA GLN A 107 -59.56 29.40 -0.40
C GLN A 107 -60.81 29.83 0.41
N PRO A 108 -61.42 29.01 1.31
CA PRO A 108 -61.36 27.55 1.56
C PRO A 108 -62.78 26.90 1.65
N ASN A 109 -62.91 25.69 2.22
CA ASN A 109 -64.04 25.03 2.95
C ASN A 109 -65.53 25.33 2.60
N GLY A 110 -66.49 24.39 2.66
CA GLY A 110 -66.51 22.98 3.12
C GLY A 110 -67.89 22.60 3.71
N TYR A 111 -68.22 21.29 3.78
CA TYR A 111 -69.56 20.72 4.14
C TYR A 111 -70.69 21.04 3.12
N VAL A 112 -71.83 20.34 3.01
CA VAL A 112 -72.56 19.29 3.76
C VAL A 112 -73.00 18.21 2.71
N ASN A 113 -72.85 16.88 2.81
CA ASN A 113 -73.19 15.82 3.79
C ASN A 113 -74.57 15.14 3.56
N ASN A 114 -74.70 13.86 3.96
CA ASN A 114 -75.85 12.92 3.86
C ASN A 114 -76.12 12.36 2.44
N ALA A 115 -76.19 11.05 2.13
CA ALA A 115 -76.32 9.76 2.85
C ALA A 115 -77.75 9.26 3.19
N VAL A 116 -77.87 7.92 3.30
CA VAL A 116 -78.96 7.03 3.80
C VAL A 116 -79.52 6.05 2.74
N ASP A 117 -79.79 4.76 2.99
CA ASP A 117 -79.19 3.71 3.86
C ASP A 117 -79.79 2.32 3.45
N GLY A 118 -79.27 1.19 3.97
CA GLY A 118 -79.81 -0.16 3.73
C GLY A 118 -78.89 -1.30 4.19
N HIS A 119 -78.53 -1.41 5.48
CA HIS A 119 -79.13 -2.31 6.49
C HIS A 119 -79.18 -3.83 6.12
N VAL A 120 -78.87 -4.81 7.00
CA VAL A 120 -78.26 -4.86 8.37
C VAL A 120 -77.86 -6.36 8.65
N GLN A 121 -76.99 -6.82 9.58
CA GLN A 121 -77.13 -6.86 11.05
C GLN A 121 -75.88 -7.48 11.77
N ARG A 122 -75.55 -6.97 12.98
CA ARG A 122 -74.93 -7.58 14.23
C ARG A 122 -74.32 -9.01 14.24
N SER A 123 -73.40 -9.43 15.14
CA SER A 123 -72.62 -8.84 16.28
C SER A 123 -71.71 -9.93 16.94
N MET A 124 -70.79 -9.57 17.86
CA MET A 124 -70.40 -10.25 19.16
C MET A 124 -68.89 -10.17 19.52
N SER A 125 -68.54 -10.51 20.78
CA SER A 125 -67.34 -10.07 21.51
C SER A 125 -66.30 -11.15 21.89
N GLU A 126 -65.09 -10.70 22.28
CA GLU A 126 -64.03 -11.30 23.14
C GLU A 126 -63.95 -12.83 23.42
N LYS A 127 -62.74 -13.44 23.27
CA LYS A 127 -61.90 -14.00 24.40
C LYS A 127 -60.70 -14.91 23.99
N VAL A 128 -59.56 -14.70 24.68
CA VAL A 128 -58.60 -15.66 25.33
C VAL A 128 -57.98 -16.88 24.58
N VAL A 129 -56.65 -16.81 24.38
CA VAL A 129 -55.52 -17.77 24.68
C VAL A 129 -55.77 -19.29 24.76
N PRO A 130 -55.02 -20.12 23.98
CA PRO A 130 -53.94 -20.99 24.52
C PRO A 130 -52.73 -21.20 23.53
N ALA A 131 -51.78 -22.15 23.72
CA ALA A 131 -50.74 -22.25 24.76
C ALA A 131 -49.69 -23.38 24.45
N SER A 132 -48.38 -23.12 24.61
CA SER A 132 -47.25 -24.10 24.53
C SER A 132 -47.03 -24.81 23.16
N VAL A 133 -45.92 -25.50 22.81
CA VAL A 133 -44.90 -26.28 23.55
C VAL A 133 -43.44 -25.96 23.08
N ARG A 134 -42.44 -26.34 23.89
CA ARG A 134 -40.97 -26.13 23.73
C ARG A 134 -40.30 -27.21 22.83
N THR A 135 -39.04 -27.12 22.36
CA THR A 135 -37.82 -27.33 23.19
C THR A 135 -36.48 -27.07 22.46
N SER A 136 -35.67 -26.14 23.01
CA SER A 136 -34.18 -26.05 23.05
C SER A 136 -33.36 -26.06 21.73
N LEU A 137 -32.13 -25.52 21.61
CA LEU A 137 -31.06 -25.26 22.60
C LEU A 137 -30.48 -23.82 22.60
N ARG A 138 -29.45 -23.60 23.43
CA ARG A 138 -29.01 -22.30 23.99
C ARG A 138 -27.93 -21.56 23.19
N LEU A 139 -27.92 -20.23 23.32
CA LEU A 139 -26.70 -19.43 23.49
C LEU A 139 -27.02 -18.15 24.31
N PRO A 140 -26.26 -17.80 25.37
CA PRO A 140 -26.49 -16.61 26.19
C PRO A 140 -25.83 -15.35 25.60
N SER A 141 -26.16 -14.16 26.12
CA SER A 141 -25.68 -12.88 25.58
C SER A 141 -25.31 -11.85 26.64
N ARG A 142 -24.54 -10.84 26.19
CA ARG A 142 -24.16 -9.58 26.87
C ARG A 142 -23.05 -9.65 27.92
N LEU A 143 -22.06 -8.77 27.73
CA LEU A 143 -21.38 -8.06 28.80
C LEU A 143 -21.53 -6.56 28.56
N SER A 144 -21.72 -5.80 29.63
CA SER A 144 -21.68 -4.34 29.66
C SER A 144 -20.74 -3.95 30.79
N VAL A 145 -19.90 -2.93 30.58
CA VAL A 145 -18.86 -2.55 31.53
C VAL A 145 -19.18 -1.19 32.13
N ARG A 146 -19.44 -1.17 33.45
CA ARG A 146 -19.12 0.00 34.27
C ARG A 146 -18.71 -0.38 35.67
N THR A 147 -17.75 0.40 36.15
CA THR A 147 -17.02 0.30 37.43
C THR A 147 -17.87 0.52 38.67
N THR A 148 -17.56 -0.21 39.74
CA THR A 148 -17.21 0.38 41.05
C THR A 148 -16.25 -0.56 41.80
N PHE A 149 -15.41 0.02 42.67
CA PHE A 149 -14.40 -0.69 43.46
C PHE A 149 -14.87 -0.81 44.92
N SER A 150 -14.58 -1.91 45.61
CA SER A 150 -14.69 -1.97 47.08
C SER A 150 -13.76 -3.01 47.71
N ARG A 151 -13.49 -2.84 48.99
CA ARG A 151 -12.43 -3.51 49.78
C ARG A 151 -12.63 -5.03 49.92
N ARG A 152 -11.50 -5.75 50.01
CA ARG A 152 -11.23 -6.73 51.09
C ARG A 152 -9.75 -6.67 51.49
N SER A 153 -9.42 -7.32 52.60
CA SER A 153 -8.13 -7.26 53.32
C SER A 153 -7.86 -8.63 53.95
N ILE A 154 -6.59 -8.92 54.32
CA ILE A 154 -6.13 -10.10 55.12
C ILE A 154 -6.25 -11.45 54.36
N GLU A 155 -5.23 -12.30 54.17
CA GLU A 155 -3.77 -12.26 54.46
C GLU A 155 -3.01 -13.03 53.30
N ASP A 156 -1.86 -13.72 53.35
CA ASP A 156 -0.96 -14.23 54.42
C ASP A 156 0.52 -14.50 53.95
N LYS A 157 1.42 -14.62 54.94
CA LYS A 157 2.75 -15.29 55.03
C LYS A 157 3.70 -15.55 53.83
N SER A 158 4.91 -14.97 54.01
CA SER A 158 6.26 -15.59 53.82
C SER A 158 6.84 -15.70 52.39
N ALA A 159 8.16 -15.74 52.15
CA ALA A 159 9.33 -15.79 53.05
C ALA A 159 10.61 -15.13 52.44
N ASN A 160 11.72 -15.15 53.19
CA ASN A 160 13.11 -14.76 52.85
C ASN A 160 13.41 -13.24 52.84
N SER A 161 14.43 -12.66 53.51
CA SER A 161 15.76 -13.08 54.05
C SER A 161 16.94 -12.70 53.13
N TRP A 162 18.12 -12.49 53.75
CA TRP A 162 19.37 -11.94 53.20
C TRP A 162 19.28 -10.41 52.87
N ASP A 163 20.26 -9.55 53.18
CA ASP A 163 21.58 -9.79 53.75
C ASP A 163 22.16 -8.64 54.62
N SER A 164 23.11 -9.05 55.45
CA SER A 164 24.16 -8.43 56.27
C SER A 164 24.54 -6.92 56.19
N VAL A 165 24.94 -6.38 57.35
CA VAL A 165 25.68 -5.11 57.57
C VAL A 165 27.14 -5.21 57.10
N PRO A 166 27.93 -4.10 56.95
CA PRO A 166 28.90 -3.77 58.03
C PRO A 166 29.43 -2.31 58.15
N ILE A 167 30.10 -2.01 59.29
CA ILE A 167 31.36 -1.20 59.42
C ILE A 167 31.33 0.33 59.10
N ARG A 168 31.35 1.23 60.12
CA ARG A 168 32.51 1.96 60.74
C ARG A 168 32.71 3.41 60.20
N SER A 169 33.59 4.29 60.74
CA SER A 169 33.86 4.71 62.14
C SER A 169 35.00 5.75 62.21
N PHE A 170 34.83 6.88 62.93
CA PHE A 170 35.91 7.78 63.41
C PHE A 170 36.79 8.47 62.32
N PRO A 171 37.73 9.41 62.63
CA PRO A 171 38.22 9.85 63.95
C PRO A 171 38.23 11.39 64.24
N SER A 172 38.58 11.74 65.49
CA SER A 172 39.46 12.83 66.01
C SER A 172 39.64 14.16 65.25
N SER A 173 39.88 15.34 65.88
CA SER A 173 40.04 15.82 67.28
C SER A 173 39.99 17.38 67.25
N HIS A 174 40.11 18.23 68.28
CA HIS A 174 40.59 18.22 69.68
C HIS A 174 39.52 18.88 70.61
N GLN A 175 39.47 18.69 71.94
CA GLN A 175 40.34 19.16 73.05
C GLN A 175 40.66 20.67 73.08
N ALA A 176 40.72 21.35 74.24
CA ALA A 176 40.07 21.19 75.56
C ALA A 176 40.51 22.33 76.51
N SER A 177 39.62 22.77 77.41
CA SER A 177 39.98 23.47 78.68
C SER A 177 40.66 24.86 78.56
N SER A 178 40.84 25.68 79.61
CA SER A 178 40.45 25.60 81.04
C SER A 178 40.35 27.01 81.67
N THR A 179 40.17 27.03 83.01
CA THR A 179 40.68 28.03 83.97
C THR A 179 40.00 29.39 84.07
N VAL A 180 39.26 29.52 85.18
CA VAL A 180 39.15 30.75 85.97
C VAL A 180 40.54 31.17 86.47
N THR A 181 40.81 32.48 86.49
CA THR A 181 41.76 33.11 87.40
C THR A 181 41.10 34.33 88.03
N ASP A 182 41.20 34.46 89.34
CA ASP A 182 40.63 35.54 90.14
C ASP A 182 41.76 36.45 90.66
N GLU A 183 41.77 37.70 90.23
CA GLU A 183 42.40 38.86 90.88
C GLU A 183 41.56 40.10 90.50
N GLY A 184 41.41 41.12 91.34
CA GLY A 184 41.96 41.32 92.68
C GLY A 184 42.08 42.82 92.97
N PHE A 185 41.99 43.22 94.24
CA PHE A 185 41.98 44.60 94.75
C PHE A 185 40.70 45.39 94.38
N SER A 186 39.84 45.83 95.31
CA SER A 186 40.06 46.66 96.53
C SER A 186 40.47 48.09 96.15
N ASP A 187 39.68 49.12 96.46
CA ASP A 187 39.42 49.57 97.84
C ASP A 187 38.01 50.17 98.04
N SER A 188 37.39 50.01 99.23
CA SER A 188 37.43 50.97 100.37
C SER A 188 36.99 52.40 99.98
N SER A 189 35.90 52.95 100.53
CA SER A 189 35.83 53.51 101.90
C SER A 189 37.02 54.46 102.19
N SER A 190 36.84 55.70 102.64
CA SER A 190 35.82 56.19 103.58
C SER A 190 35.88 57.72 103.75
N PHE A 191 35.05 58.28 104.65
CA PHE A 191 35.27 59.51 105.44
C PHE A 191 36.14 60.65 104.86
N SER A 192 35.49 61.80 104.61
CA SER A 192 35.97 63.10 105.11
C SER A 192 34.83 64.12 105.21
N THR A 193 34.48 64.48 106.44
CA THR A 193 33.69 65.67 106.79
C THR A 193 34.65 66.69 107.46
N PRO A 194 34.18 67.88 107.88
CA PRO A 194 33.88 69.04 107.04
C PRO A 194 34.87 70.19 107.38
N ARG A 195 34.36 71.41 107.63
CA ARG A 195 35.08 72.68 107.94
C ARG A 195 35.60 73.40 106.69
N HIS A 196 35.22 74.64 106.39
CA HIS A 196 34.54 75.68 107.18
C HIS A 196 35.37 76.23 108.35
N ASP A 197 36.23 77.19 108.01
CA ASP A 197 36.84 78.24 108.85
C ASP A 197 37.36 79.27 107.81
N ALA A 198 37.10 80.60 107.84
CA ALA A 198 36.94 81.54 108.94
C ALA A 198 38.22 81.62 109.79
N THR A 199 38.83 82.76 110.06
CA THR A 199 38.25 84.09 110.35
C THR A 199 39.21 85.25 109.95
N GLU A 200 38.65 86.46 110.00
CA GLU A 200 39.23 87.69 110.60
C GLU A 200 40.74 87.99 110.57
N ILE A 201 41.06 89.25 110.24
CA ILE A 201 41.46 90.29 111.22
C ILE A 201 40.93 91.63 110.64
N LEU A 202 40.05 92.40 111.29
CA LEU A 202 40.17 93.23 112.51
C LEU A 202 41.05 94.51 112.36
N PRO A 203 40.80 95.59 113.14
CA PRO A 203 40.97 96.97 112.65
C PRO A 203 41.80 97.89 113.58
N SER A 204 41.85 99.20 113.26
CA SER A 204 42.05 100.32 114.21
C SER A 204 41.62 101.63 113.50
N VAL A 205 40.60 102.41 113.90
CA VAL A 205 40.27 103.10 115.17
C VAL A 205 41.08 104.38 115.42
N HIS A 206 40.37 105.51 115.61
CA HIS A 206 40.63 106.74 116.41
C HIS A 206 40.20 108.04 115.67
N ALA A 207 39.69 109.11 116.30
CA ALA A 207 38.94 109.29 117.55
C ALA A 207 38.38 110.75 117.66
N GLY A 208 37.26 110.95 118.38
CA GLY A 208 36.69 112.27 118.74
C GLY A 208 35.60 112.81 117.77
N CYS A 209 34.55 113.52 118.20
CA CYS A 209 34.13 113.85 119.59
C CYS A 209 32.60 114.12 119.72
N ASP A 210 32.08 113.92 120.93
CA ASP A 210 30.88 114.50 121.59
C ASP A 210 29.40 114.19 121.24
N LEU A 211 28.71 113.74 122.33
CA LEU A 211 27.34 114.04 122.85
C LEU A 211 26.03 113.38 122.32
N GLN A 212 25.48 112.48 123.17
CA GLN A 212 24.05 112.27 123.55
C GLN A 212 23.07 111.73 122.47
N ASN A 213 21.95 111.03 122.77
CA ASN A 213 21.22 110.73 124.01
C ASN A 213 20.53 109.32 123.91
N PRO A 214 20.42 108.47 124.96
CA PRO A 214 20.03 107.05 124.78
C PRO A 214 18.59 106.69 125.21
N ALA A 215 17.73 106.33 124.25
CA ALA A 215 16.42 105.70 124.53
C ALA A 215 15.97 104.61 123.52
N LEU A 216 16.58 104.54 122.32
CA LEU A 216 15.98 103.88 121.16
C LEU A 216 16.24 102.36 121.00
N TYR A 217 17.15 101.77 121.79
CA TYR A 217 17.82 100.52 121.39
C TYR A 217 17.11 99.21 121.74
N ARG A 218 16.13 99.19 122.66
CA ARG A 218 15.59 97.92 123.19
C ARG A 218 14.60 97.23 122.24
N GLU A 219 13.82 97.99 121.49
CA GLU A 219 12.84 97.50 120.50
C GLU A 219 13.52 96.90 119.24
N GLN A 220 14.77 97.27 118.98
CA GLN A 220 15.54 96.82 117.81
C GLN A 220 15.91 95.32 117.88
N ALA A 221 16.11 94.76 119.08
CA ALA A 221 16.76 93.45 119.26
C ALA A 221 15.82 92.27 118.95
N GLU A 222 14.60 92.27 119.49
CA GLU A 222 13.63 91.17 119.30
C GLU A 222 13.22 91.02 117.81
N LYS A 223 13.16 92.16 117.10
CA LYS A 223 12.93 92.24 115.66
C LYS A 223 13.97 91.45 114.86
N HIS A 224 15.25 91.56 115.21
CA HIS A 224 16.35 90.86 114.54
C HIS A 224 16.32 89.35 114.81
N GLN A 225 15.94 88.90 116.02
CA GLN A 225 15.89 87.47 116.34
C GLN A 225 14.81 86.74 115.54
N LYS A 226 13.62 87.35 115.39
CA LYS A 226 12.56 86.77 114.53
C LYS A 226 12.99 86.71 113.06
N GLN A 227 13.61 87.78 112.56
CA GLN A 227 14.15 87.82 111.20
C GLN A 227 15.14 86.68 110.93
N ALA A 228 16.01 86.34 111.89
CA ALA A 228 16.98 85.24 111.74
C ALA A 228 16.32 83.84 111.63
N PHE A 229 15.22 83.58 112.34
CA PHE A 229 14.48 82.32 112.19
C PHE A 229 13.76 82.24 110.84
N ASP A 230 13.04 83.31 110.46
CA ASP A 230 12.36 83.40 109.16
C ASP A 230 13.34 83.32 107.98
N GLU A 231 14.59 83.74 108.18
CA GLU A 231 15.71 83.60 107.24
C GLU A 231 16.21 82.16 107.13
N SER A 232 16.34 81.45 108.25
CA SER A 232 16.79 80.05 108.28
C SER A 232 15.79 79.12 107.58
N VAL A 233 14.49 79.31 107.80
CA VAL A 233 13.44 78.54 107.11
C VAL A 233 13.45 78.84 105.61
N ARG A 234 13.68 80.10 105.21
CA ARG A 234 13.84 80.47 103.78
C ARG A 234 15.08 79.84 103.14
N ARG A 235 16.18 79.64 103.88
CA ARG A 235 17.37 78.93 103.36
C ARG A 235 17.13 77.44 103.17
N GLN A 236 16.53 76.75 104.14
CA GLN A 236 16.21 75.32 103.97
C GLN A 236 15.24 75.08 102.80
N MET A 237 14.22 75.93 102.65
CA MET A 237 13.33 75.91 101.47
C MET A 237 14.11 76.07 100.14
N ALA A 238 15.04 77.02 100.09
CA ALA A 238 15.88 77.30 98.92
C ALA A 238 16.95 76.23 98.63
N GLU A 239 17.27 75.35 99.61
CA GLU A 239 18.17 74.20 99.43
C GLU A 239 17.41 72.93 99.01
N GLU A 240 16.19 72.71 99.54
CA GLU A 240 15.35 71.57 99.16
C GLU A 240 14.71 71.73 97.77
N GLU A 241 14.35 72.95 97.36
CA GLU A 241 13.77 73.27 96.06
C GLU A 241 14.63 72.79 94.86
N PRO A 242 15.92 73.14 94.72
CA PRO A 242 16.75 72.67 93.60
C PRO A 242 17.00 71.15 93.61
N ILE A 243 16.96 70.50 94.79
CA ILE A 243 17.06 69.03 94.90
C ILE A 243 15.78 68.38 94.37
N LEU A 244 14.61 68.93 94.71
CA LEU A 244 13.32 68.49 94.19
C LEU A 244 13.21 68.72 92.67
N PHE A 245 13.73 69.84 92.15
CA PHE A 245 13.79 70.08 90.71
C PHE A 245 14.74 69.13 89.99
N ARG A 246 15.93 68.86 90.53
CA ARG A 246 16.85 67.87 89.95
C ARG A 246 16.21 66.49 89.90
N ARG A 247 15.64 66.00 91.01
CA ARG A 247 14.97 64.69 91.05
C ARG A 247 13.78 64.56 90.10
N LYS A 248 13.10 65.68 89.79
CA LYS A 248 12.06 65.73 88.74
C LYS A 248 12.67 65.69 87.33
N ALA A 249 13.82 66.33 87.10
CA ALA A 249 14.55 66.26 85.85
C ALA A 249 15.13 64.86 85.60
N ASP A 250 15.78 64.26 86.59
CA ASP A 250 16.33 62.90 86.53
C ASP A 250 15.21 61.88 86.17
N ASN A 251 14.08 61.93 86.89
CA ASN A 251 12.90 61.09 86.59
C ASN A 251 12.35 61.33 85.17
N PHE A 252 12.35 62.58 84.69
CA PHE A 252 11.86 62.93 83.35
C PHE A 252 12.80 62.43 82.25
N GLU A 253 14.11 62.52 82.48
CA GLU A 253 15.15 61.97 81.60
C GLU A 253 15.04 60.44 81.51
N ASP A 254 14.88 59.74 82.64
CA ASP A 254 14.61 58.29 82.67
C ASP A 254 13.34 57.90 81.90
N THR A 255 12.23 58.64 82.06
CA THR A 255 11.02 58.37 81.27
C THR A 255 11.21 58.64 79.78
N SER A 256 11.95 59.69 79.42
CA SER A 256 12.28 60.04 78.04
C SER A 256 13.17 58.97 77.38
N LEU A 257 14.16 58.46 78.12
CA LEU A 257 15.04 57.38 77.69
C LEU A 257 14.27 56.06 77.49
N ASN A 258 13.35 55.73 78.41
CA ASN A 258 12.51 54.54 78.31
C ASN A 258 11.51 54.64 77.14
N GLU A 259 10.89 55.81 76.92
CA GLU A 259 10.09 56.07 75.73
C GLU A 259 10.91 55.95 74.45
N ALA A 260 12.12 56.52 74.40
CA ALA A 260 13.01 56.42 73.24
C ALA A 260 13.38 54.96 72.93
N LYS A 261 13.62 54.14 73.96
CA LYS A 261 13.83 52.70 73.84
C LYS A 261 12.59 51.99 73.28
N GLN A 262 11.41 52.20 73.86
CA GLN A 262 10.16 51.59 73.37
C GLN A 262 9.87 51.99 71.92
N ARG A 263 10.08 53.26 71.55
CA ARG A 263 9.94 53.75 70.17
C ARG A 263 10.94 53.07 69.21
N LYS A 264 12.16 52.77 69.66
CA LYS A 264 13.15 51.98 68.89
C LYS A 264 12.68 50.54 68.69
N ASP A 265 12.26 49.88 69.77
CA ASP A 265 11.86 48.46 69.76
C ASP A 265 10.60 48.25 68.88
N VAL A 266 9.62 49.17 68.97
CA VAL A 266 8.44 49.21 68.08
C VAL A 266 8.83 49.47 66.62
N LYS A 267 9.78 50.37 66.35
CA LYS A 267 10.27 50.64 64.99
C LYS A 267 10.98 49.43 64.37
N GLU A 268 11.72 48.66 65.18
CA GLU A 268 12.37 47.43 64.73
C GLU A 268 11.35 46.31 64.48
N ALA A 269 10.35 46.16 65.36
CA ALA A 269 9.25 45.22 65.17
C ALA A 269 8.44 45.55 63.90
N LEU A 270 8.15 46.83 63.64
CA LEU A 270 7.49 47.30 62.43
C LEU A 270 8.31 47.03 61.16
N ALA A 271 9.63 47.23 61.21
CA ALA A 271 10.52 46.90 60.09
C ALA A 271 10.53 45.40 59.78
N LYS A 272 10.56 44.55 60.82
CA LYS A 272 10.45 43.09 60.69
C LYS A 272 9.08 42.67 60.10
N ALA A 273 7.98 43.25 60.58
CA ALA A 273 6.64 42.99 60.04
C ALA A 273 6.51 43.39 58.57
N ASN A 274 7.02 44.58 58.18
CA ASN A 274 7.00 45.04 56.79
C ASN A 274 7.83 44.13 55.86
N SER A 275 8.95 43.59 56.34
CA SER A 275 9.76 42.62 55.59
C SER A 275 8.99 41.32 55.31
N VAL A 276 8.26 40.80 56.30
CA VAL A 276 7.39 39.62 56.13
C VAL A 276 6.24 39.92 55.17
N ILE A 277 5.60 41.09 55.27
CA ILE A 277 4.51 41.51 54.36
C ILE A 277 4.98 41.57 52.91
N GLU A 278 6.17 42.13 52.64
CA GLU A 278 6.70 42.21 51.28
C GLU A 278 7.10 40.82 50.74
N SER A 279 7.62 39.92 51.58
CA SER A 279 7.86 38.52 51.20
C SER A 279 6.55 37.78 50.85
N MET A 280 5.50 37.92 51.67
CA MET A 280 4.20 37.29 51.40
C MET A 280 3.54 37.87 50.14
N LYS A 281 3.76 39.17 49.87
CA LYS A 281 3.28 39.84 48.65
C LYS A 281 3.96 39.30 47.39
N GLN A 282 5.27 39.07 47.43
CA GLN A 282 6.01 38.43 46.33
C GLN A 282 5.51 36.99 46.06
N GLU A 283 5.27 36.21 47.12
CA GLU A 283 4.69 34.86 47.01
C GLU A 283 3.27 34.89 46.41
N ILE A 284 2.42 35.81 46.87
CA ILE A 284 1.07 36.03 46.33
C ILE A 284 1.11 36.43 44.84
N ASP A 285 2.05 37.27 44.43
CA ASP A 285 2.18 37.71 43.04
C ASP A 285 2.72 36.59 42.12
N ALA A 286 3.64 35.75 42.62
CA ALA A 286 4.05 34.52 41.92
C ALA A 286 2.87 33.54 41.74
N LEU A 287 2.08 33.31 42.79
CA LEU A 287 0.90 32.44 42.73
C LEU A 287 -0.21 32.98 41.80
N LYS A 288 -0.33 34.30 41.62
CA LYS A 288 -1.20 34.89 40.59
C LYS A 288 -0.68 34.55 39.19
N GLN A 289 0.63 34.69 38.96
CA GLN A 289 1.24 34.38 37.67
C GLN A 289 1.02 32.91 37.31
N ASP A 290 1.33 31.96 38.22
CA ASP A 290 1.08 30.53 38.00
C ASP A 290 -0.40 30.21 37.70
N ARG A 291 -1.33 30.84 38.44
CA ARG A 291 -2.78 30.69 38.19
C ARG A 291 -3.17 31.15 36.79
N ASP A 292 -2.66 32.30 36.36
CA ASP A 292 -3.03 32.89 35.07
C ASP A 292 -2.38 32.08 33.91
N ASP A 293 -1.17 31.58 34.11
CA ASP A 293 -0.49 30.64 33.21
C ASP A 293 -1.24 29.30 33.08
N ILE A 294 -1.88 28.82 34.16
CA ILE A 294 -2.78 27.65 34.16
C ILE A 294 -4.09 27.95 33.42
N ILE A 295 -4.69 29.13 33.62
CA ILE A 295 -5.90 29.56 32.90
C ILE A 295 -5.62 29.60 31.39
N ASP A 296 -4.49 30.15 30.98
CA ASP A 296 -4.11 30.29 29.58
C ASP A 296 -3.87 28.91 28.91
N LYS A 297 -3.26 27.96 29.64
CA LYS A 297 -3.16 26.54 29.24
C LYS A 297 -4.55 25.88 29.12
N LEU A 298 -5.46 26.13 30.05
CA LEU A 298 -6.82 25.60 30.02
C LEU A 298 -7.66 26.15 28.85
N VAL A 299 -7.48 27.42 28.46
CA VAL A 299 -8.11 28.00 27.26
C VAL A 299 -7.61 27.28 26.01
N LYS A 300 -6.30 27.19 25.81
CA LYS A 300 -5.68 26.50 24.67
C LYS A 300 -6.12 25.03 24.56
N MET A 301 -6.22 24.33 25.68
CA MET A 301 -6.74 22.95 25.72
C MET A 301 -8.24 22.85 25.37
N ARG A 302 -9.07 23.85 25.69
CA ARG A 302 -10.49 23.89 25.26
C ARG A 302 -10.62 24.11 23.76
N GLU A 303 -9.80 24.97 23.16
CA GLU A 303 -9.78 25.20 21.70
C GLU A 303 -9.34 23.95 20.94
N GLN A 304 -8.30 23.26 21.43
CA GLN A 304 -7.88 21.96 20.89
C GLN A 304 -8.96 20.89 21.05
N LYS A 305 -9.71 20.89 22.17
CA LYS A 305 -10.85 19.98 22.37
C LYS A 305 -11.98 20.27 21.36
N ALA A 306 -12.39 21.52 21.21
CA ALA A 306 -13.46 21.91 20.28
C ALA A 306 -13.12 21.56 18.82
N THR A 307 -11.87 21.77 18.41
CA THR A 307 -11.38 21.39 17.07
C THR A 307 -11.11 19.90 16.89
N LEU A 308 -11.08 19.11 17.98
CA LEU A 308 -11.17 17.64 17.92
C LEU A 308 -12.63 17.19 17.78
N GLU A 309 -13.54 17.75 18.59
CA GLU A 309 -14.98 17.43 18.56
C GLU A 309 -15.60 17.72 17.18
N GLN A 310 -15.31 18.89 16.59
CA GLN A 310 -15.75 19.23 15.22
C GLN A 310 -15.27 18.22 14.15
N ARG A 311 -14.07 17.65 14.30
CA ARG A 311 -13.55 16.62 13.37
C ARG A 311 -14.23 15.27 13.57
N VAL A 312 -14.60 14.93 14.81
CA VAL A 312 -15.39 13.71 15.09
C VAL A 312 -16.76 13.80 14.41
N ASP A 313 -17.42 14.97 14.46
CA ASP A 313 -18.70 15.19 13.75
C ASP A 313 -18.54 15.10 12.22
N GLU A 314 -17.48 15.68 11.64
CA GLU A 314 -17.18 15.56 10.21
C GLU A 314 -16.98 14.09 9.79
N TYR A 315 -16.19 13.31 10.56
CA TYR A 315 -16.01 11.89 10.31
C TYR A 315 -17.31 11.10 10.50
N GLY A 316 -18.16 11.44 11.47
CA GLY A 316 -19.48 10.82 11.65
C GLY A 316 -20.39 11.00 10.43
N GLY A 317 -20.42 12.20 9.86
CA GLY A 317 -21.14 12.48 8.61
C GLY A 317 -20.60 11.69 7.41
N ILE A 318 -19.28 11.53 7.31
CA ILE A 318 -18.63 10.71 6.27
C ILE A 318 -18.97 9.23 6.44
N VAL A 319 -18.90 8.67 7.66
CA VAL A 319 -19.24 7.27 7.95
C VAL A 319 -20.67 6.97 7.55
N LYS A 320 -21.64 7.78 7.99
CA LYS A 320 -23.05 7.59 7.61
C LYS A 320 -23.26 7.62 6.09
N THR A 321 -22.59 8.54 5.40
CA THR A 321 -22.61 8.63 3.93
C THR A 321 -22.00 7.40 3.23
N LEU A 322 -21.10 6.66 3.90
CA LEU A 322 -20.56 5.39 3.41
C LEU A 322 -21.48 4.21 3.72
N GLU A 323 -22.14 4.20 4.88
CA GLU A 323 -23.15 3.20 5.25
C GLU A 323 -24.36 3.23 4.29
N ASP A 324 -24.89 4.42 3.99
CA ASP A 324 -25.99 4.61 3.03
C ASP A 324 -25.61 4.08 1.63
N LYS A 325 -24.37 4.35 1.18
CA LYS A 325 -23.85 3.84 -0.10
C LYS A 325 -23.64 2.33 -0.08
N LEU A 326 -23.19 1.77 1.04
CA LEU A 326 -23.02 0.33 1.21
C LEU A 326 -24.37 -0.38 1.19
N ALA A 327 -25.42 0.20 1.79
CA ALA A 327 -26.78 -0.31 1.72
C ALA A 327 -27.33 -0.28 0.27
N ALA A 328 -27.18 0.84 -0.43
CA ALA A 328 -27.56 0.97 -1.84
C ALA A 328 -26.81 -0.03 -2.74
N SER A 329 -25.50 -0.20 -2.54
CA SER A 329 -24.68 -1.14 -3.31
C SER A 329 -25.05 -2.61 -3.02
N LYS A 330 -25.35 -2.98 -1.77
CA LYS A 330 -25.88 -4.32 -1.43
C LYS A 330 -27.21 -4.61 -2.13
N SER A 331 -28.11 -3.62 -2.18
CA SER A 331 -29.39 -3.74 -2.89
C SER A 331 -29.18 -3.97 -4.40
N LEU A 332 -28.29 -3.19 -5.02
CA LEU A 332 -27.94 -3.35 -6.44
C LEU A 332 -27.35 -4.74 -6.74
N ILE A 333 -26.42 -5.23 -5.90
CA ILE A 333 -25.83 -6.57 -6.05
C ILE A 333 -26.92 -7.65 -5.95
N HIS A 334 -27.84 -7.53 -5.00
CA HIS A 334 -28.95 -8.50 -4.88
C HIS A 334 -29.87 -8.49 -6.11
N SER A 335 -30.17 -7.31 -6.66
CA SER A 335 -30.93 -7.17 -7.91
C SER A 335 -30.21 -7.83 -9.09
N GLN A 336 -28.92 -7.55 -9.26
CA GLN A 336 -28.10 -8.13 -10.34
C GLN A 336 -27.94 -9.65 -10.19
N GLN A 337 -27.90 -10.16 -8.96
CA GLN A 337 -27.78 -11.60 -8.70
C GLN A 337 -29.10 -12.34 -8.96
N LEU A 338 -30.25 -11.70 -8.72
CA LEU A 338 -31.57 -12.21 -9.13
C LEU A 338 -31.72 -12.22 -10.66
N GLU A 339 -31.22 -11.18 -11.34
CA GLU A 339 -31.20 -11.11 -12.81
C GLU A 339 -30.26 -12.16 -13.43
N TYR A 340 -29.08 -12.38 -12.83
CA TYR A 340 -28.15 -13.44 -13.23
C TYR A 340 -28.77 -14.84 -13.11
N GLU A 341 -29.47 -15.14 -12.01
CA GLU A 341 -30.13 -16.44 -11.84
C GLU A 341 -31.30 -16.66 -12.81
N LYS A 342 -32.01 -15.58 -13.22
CA LYS A 342 -32.99 -15.65 -14.33
C LYS A 342 -32.32 -15.97 -15.67
N LEU A 343 -31.33 -15.19 -16.08
CA LEU A 343 -30.58 -15.39 -17.33
C LEU A 343 -29.91 -16.76 -17.39
N LYS A 344 -29.44 -17.26 -16.25
CA LYS A 344 -28.90 -18.62 -16.09
C LYS A 344 -29.99 -19.68 -16.27
N HIS A 345 -31.18 -19.50 -15.71
CA HIS A 345 -32.31 -20.42 -15.92
C HIS A 345 -32.80 -20.41 -17.37
N GLU A 346 -32.90 -19.24 -18.00
CA GLU A 346 -33.21 -19.08 -19.42
C GLU A 346 -32.18 -19.79 -20.31
N ARG A 347 -30.88 -19.57 -20.05
CA ARG A 347 -29.79 -20.30 -20.70
C ARG A 347 -29.91 -21.81 -20.50
N ASP A 348 -30.18 -22.27 -19.29
CA ASP A 348 -30.23 -23.70 -18.94
C ASP A 348 -31.49 -24.40 -19.47
N ASN A 349 -32.51 -23.65 -19.87
CA ASN A 349 -33.63 -24.17 -20.66
C ASN A 349 -33.26 -24.21 -22.15
N ALA A 350 -32.73 -23.11 -22.71
CA ALA A 350 -32.25 -23.08 -24.09
C ALA A 350 -31.17 -24.16 -24.38
N LEU A 351 -30.37 -24.55 -23.38
CA LEU A 351 -29.41 -25.65 -23.47
C LEU A 351 -30.08 -27.03 -23.55
N LYS A 352 -31.26 -27.22 -22.96
CA LYS A 352 -32.07 -28.45 -23.13
C LYS A 352 -32.71 -28.47 -24.50
N ASP A 353 -33.29 -27.35 -24.93
CA ASP A 353 -33.90 -27.21 -26.26
C ASP A 353 -32.87 -27.52 -27.35
N VAL A 354 -31.62 -27.04 -27.17
CA VAL A 354 -30.48 -27.34 -28.04
C VAL A 354 -30.01 -28.80 -27.93
N ASP A 355 -30.01 -29.42 -26.76
CA ASP A 355 -29.64 -30.84 -26.60
C ASP A 355 -30.71 -31.80 -27.16
N GLU A 356 -31.98 -31.41 -27.11
CA GLU A 356 -33.12 -32.10 -27.73
C GLU A 356 -33.05 -31.98 -29.27
N LEU A 357 -32.78 -30.79 -29.80
CA LEU A 357 -32.48 -30.59 -31.23
C LEU A 357 -31.23 -31.38 -31.69
N HIS A 358 -30.18 -31.49 -30.87
CA HIS A 358 -29.03 -32.34 -31.21
C HIS A 358 -29.36 -33.84 -31.21
N LYS A 359 -30.31 -34.31 -30.39
CA LYS A 359 -30.83 -35.69 -30.45
C LYS A 359 -31.66 -35.98 -31.70
N GLU A 360 -32.24 -34.96 -32.34
CA GLU A 360 -32.87 -35.09 -33.66
C GLU A 360 -31.87 -35.00 -34.80
N ILE A 361 -30.96 -34.01 -34.79
CA ILE A 361 -29.91 -33.82 -35.80
C ILE A 361 -28.96 -35.03 -35.84
N GLY A 362 -28.65 -35.61 -34.68
CA GLY A 362 -27.80 -36.81 -34.53
C GLY A 362 -28.36 -38.08 -35.19
N LYS A 363 -29.61 -38.08 -35.67
CA LYS A 363 -30.18 -39.18 -36.47
C LYS A 363 -29.93 -39.04 -37.98
N THR A 364 -29.43 -37.89 -38.45
CA THR A 364 -29.50 -37.53 -39.88
C THR A 364 -28.17 -37.06 -40.48
N VAL A 365 -27.23 -36.49 -39.71
CA VAL A 365 -25.93 -36.03 -40.24
C VAL A 365 -24.75 -36.46 -39.38
N SER A 366 -24.00 -37.45 -39.86
CA SER A 366 -22.62 -37.68 -39.42
C SER A 366 -21.67 -36.95 -40.36
N CYS A 367 -21.06 -35.86 -39.88
CA CYS A 367 -20.07 -35.08 -40.64
C CYS A 367 -18.76 -34.97 -39.83
N PRO A 368 -17.72 -35.76 -40.16
CA PRO A 368 -16.48 -35.77 -39.38
C PRO A 368 -15.59 -34.58 -39.76
N SER A 369 -15.46 -33.58 -38.88
CA SER A 369 -14.45 -32.53 -39.05
C SER A 369 -13.80 -32.08 -37.72
N LEU A 370 -12.48 -32.25 -37.67
CA LEU A 370 -11.52 -31.53 -36.82
C LEU A 370 -11.57 -31.65 -35.28
N THR A 371 -12.06 -32.76 -34.72
CA THR A 371 -11.94 -33.06 -33.27
C THR A 371 -10.60 -33.72 -32.91
N TRP A 372 -9.56 -32.91 -32.66
CA TRP A 372 -8.23 -33.41 -32.21
C TRP A 372 -8.03 -33.52 -30.69
N ASN A 373 -9.03 -33.17 -29.88
CA ASN A 373 -9.05 -33.48 -28.46
C ASN A 373 -9.72 -34.84 -28.26
N THR A 374 -8.99 -35.82 -27.72
CA THR A 374 -9.62 -37.07 -27.27
C THR A 374 -10.38 -36.80 -25.99
N GLU A 375 -11.69 -37.06 -25.95
CA GLU A 375 -12.40 -37.09 -24.67
C GLU A 375 -12.16 -38.45 -24.00
N PHE A 376 -11.78 -38.40 -22.73
CA PHE A 376 -11.47 -39.56 -21.88
C PHE A 376 -12.50 -39.66 -20.76
N SER A 377 -12.91 -40.88 -20.46
CA SER A 377 -13.82 -41.15 -19.34
C SER A 377 -13.12 -40.97 -17.98
N LEU A 378 -13.90 -40.64 -16.94
CA LEU A 378 -13.39 -40.64 -15.56
C LEU A 378 -12.76 -42.00 -15.18
N SER A 379 -13.36 -43.10 -15.63
CA SER A 379 -12.86 -44.47 -15.44
C SER A 379 -11.47 -44.70 -16.05
N GLU A 380 -11.21 -44.17 -17.25
CA GLU A 380 -9.87 -44.23 -17.87
C GLU A 380 -8.84 -43.46 -17.04
N LEU A 381 -9.18 -42.27 -16.53
CA LEU A 381 -8.27 -41.48 -15.69
C LEU A 381 -8.02 -42.14 -14.33
N GLN A 382 -9.04 -42.77 -13.72
CA GLN A 382 -8.91 -43.55 -12.50
C GLN A 382 -7.97 -44.74 -12.69
N LEU A 383 -8.16 -45.53 -13.75
CA LEU A 383 -7.27 -46.66 -14.07
C LEU A 383 -5.83 -46.19 -14.35
N ALA A 384 -5.66 -45.13 -15.14
CA ALA A 384 -4.35 -44.58 -15.50
C ALA A 384 -3.55 -44.04 -14.30
N THR A 385 -4.22 -43.62 -13.22
CA THR A 385 -3.63 -42.98 -12.02
C THR A 385 -3.68 -43.85 -10.76
N GLN A 386 -4.08 -45.12 -10.87
CA GLN A 386 -4.31 -46.02 -9.73
C GLN A 386 -5.29 -45.42 -8.70
N ASN A 387 -6.47 -45.00 -9.17
CA ASN A 387 -7.51 -44.29 -8.41
C ASN A 387 -7.02 -42.98 -7.77
N PHE A 388 -6.24 -42.19 -8.52
CA PHE A 388 -5.64 -40.92 -8.06
C PHE A 388 -4.74 -41.07 -6.82
N SER A 389 -4.00 -42.18 -6.73
CA SER A 389 -3.06 -42.45 -5.64
C SER A 389 -2.03 -41.33 -5.47
N ASP A 390 -1.73 -40.95 -4.22
CA ASP A 390 -0.66 -39.99 -3.92
C ASP A 390 0.73 -40.51 -4.38
N THR A 391 0.93 -41.83 -4.56
CA THR A 391 2.16 -42.38 -5.18
C THR A 391 2.34 -42.01 -6.65
N MET A 392 1.25 -41.64 -7.33
CA MET A 392 1.24 -41.19 -8.72
C MET A 392 1.19 -39.65 -8.83
N LYS A 393 1.15 -38.93 -7.70
CA LYS A 393 1.05 -37.46 -7.66
C LYS A 393 2.39 -36.82 -8.02
N VAL A 394 2.35 -35.90 -8.99
CA VAL A 394 3.50 -35.09 -9.43
C VAL A 394 3.51 -33.75 -8.68
N GLY A 395 2.33 -33.19 -8.38
CA GLY A 395 2.24 -31.93 -7.62
C GLY A 395 0.80 -31.54 -7.27
N GLU A 396 0.67 -30.52 -6.41
CA GLU A 396 -0.60 -29.87 -6.09
C GLU A 396 -0.39 -28.37 -5.89
N GLY A 397 -1.26 -27.56 -6.49
CA GLY A 397 -1.19 -26.10 -6.43
C GLY A 397 -2.56 -25.44 -6.45
N GLY A 398 -2.59 -24.12 -6.64
CA GLY A 398 -3.84 -23.33 -6.63
C GLY A 398 -4.88 -23.78 -7.65
N PHE A 399 -4.43 -24.31 -8.80
CA PHE A 399 -5.28 -24.76 -9.91
C PHE A 399 -5.87 -26.17 -9.71
N GLY A 400 -5.15 -27.07 -9.02
CA GLY A 400 -5.52 -28.48 -8.94
C GLY A 400 -4.39 -29.40 -8.53
N ARG A 401 -4.58 -30.70 -8.80
CA ARG A 401 -3.60 -31.77 -8.59
C ARG A 401 -3.12 -32.31 -9.93
N VAL A 402 -1.84 -32.59 -10.06
CA VAL A 402 -1.27 -33.24 -11.24
C VAL A 402 -0.82 -34.65 -10.87
N TYR A 403 -1.28 -35.63 -11.62
CA TYR A 403 -0.91 -37.04 -11.48
C TYR A 403 -0.17 -37.49 -12.73
N ARG A 404 0.88 -38.29 -12.57
CA ARG A 404 1.44 -39.11 -13.63
C ARG A 404 0.48 -40.27 -13.90
N GLY A 405 0.35 -40.68 -15.15
CA GLY A 405 -0.43 -41.87 -15.50
C GLY A 405 0.11 -42.60 -16.71
N SER A 406 -0.42 -43.80 -16.95
CA SER A 406 -0.23 -44.53 -18.20
C SER A 406 -1.59 -44.70 -18.87
N LEU A 407 -1.74 -44.08 -20.04
CA LEU A 407 -3.01 -44.01 -20.76
C LEU A 407 -2.80 -44.48 -22.20
N ARG A 408 -3.42 -45.61 -22.57
CA ARG A 408 -3.25 -46.25 -23.89
C ARG A 408 -1.76 -46.47 -24.25
N ASN A 409 -0.98 -46.95 -23.27
CA ASN A 409 0.47 -47.18 -23.29
C ASN A 409 1.36 -45.91 -23.39
N THR A 410 0.79 -44.71 -23.39
CA THR A 410 1.53 -43.44 -23.33
C THR A 410 1.66 -42.96 -21.89
N THR A 411 2.85 -42.50 -21.46
CA THR A 411 2.99 -41.83 -20.16
C THR A 411 2.45 -40.40 -20.27
N VAL A 412 1.49 -40.04 -19.41
CA VAL A 412 0.74 -38.79 -19.45
C VAL A 412 0.82 -38.03 -18.11
N ALA A 413 0.61 -36.71 -18.18
CA ALA A 413 0.33 -35.88 -17.00
C ALA A 413 -1.16 -35.51 -16.99
N ILE A 414 -1.86 -35.86 -15.91
CA ILE A 414 -3.31 -35.71 -15.73
C ILE A 414 -3.54 -34.63 -14.66
N LYS A 415 -3.95 -33.44 -15.10
CA LYS A 415 -4.24 -32.25 -14.28
C LYS A 415 -5.73 -32.25 -13.91
N MET A 416 -6.03 -32.59 -12.65
CA MET A 416 -7.39 -32.59 -12.10
C MET A 416 -7.68 -31.22 -11.46
N LEU A 417 -8.51 -30.41 -12.11
CA LEU A 417 -8.86 -29.07 -11.64
C LEU A 417 -9.90 -29.11 -10.50
N ARG A 418 -9.90 -28.09 -9.63
CA ARG A 418 -10.79 -28.04 -8.45
C ARG A 418 -12.24 -27.73 -8.86
N THR A 419 -13.03 -28.79 -9.07
CA THR A 419 -14.43 -28.77 -9.55
C THR A 419 -15.42 -27.97 -8.70
N HIS A 420 -15.16 -27.82 -7.39
CA HIS A 420 -16.07 -27.16 -6.44
C HIS A 420 -16.15 -25.63 -6.57
N ASN A 421 -15.28 -25.00 -7.38
CA ASN A 421 -15.28 -23.56 -7.60
C ASN A 421 -15.61 -23.23 -9.08
N LEU A 422 -16.47 -22.23 -9.31
CA LEU A 422 -16.80 -21.70 -10.65
C LEU A 422 -15.54 -21.30 -11.44
N GLN A 423 -14.49 -20.86 -10.74
CA GLN A 423 -13.19 -20.54 -11.31
C GLN A 423 -12.51 -21.76 -11.97
N GLY A 424 -12.58 -22.95 -11.36
CA GLY A 424 -11.96 -24.17 -11.90
C GLY A 424 -12.58 -24.59 -13.23
N GLN A 425 -13.91 -24.49 -13.35
CA GLN A 425 -14.60 -24.73 -14.63
C GLN A 425 -14.29 -23.68 -15.70
N SER A 426 -14.09 -22.40 -15.32
CA SER A 426 -13.65 -21.38 -16.28
C SER A 426 -12.22 -21.64 -16.78
N GLN A 427 -11.33 -22.09 -15.89
CA GLN A 427 -9.95 -22.43 -16.22
C GLN A 427 -9.89 -23.66 -17.13
N PHE A 428 -10.66 -24.71 -16.81
CA PHE A 428 -10.82 -25.91 -17.65
C PHE A 428 -11.23 -25.55 -19.08
N ARG A 429 -12.35 -24.82 -19.24
CA ARG A 429 -12.87 -24.46 -20.56
C ARG A 429 -11.89 -23.58 -21.33
N GLN A 430 -11.23 -22.63 -20.67
CA GLN A 430 -10.27 -21.74 -21.33
C GLN A 430 -9.03 -22.50 -21.82
N GLU A 431 -8.47 -23.38 -20.99
CA GLU A 431 -7.29 -24.17 -21.34
C GLU A 431 -7.57 -25.14 -22.51
N VAL A 432 -8.74 -25.81 -22.52
CA VAL A 432 -9.22 -26.62 -23.66
C VAL A 432 -9.41 -25.77 -24.93
N VAL A 433 -10.03 -24.59 -24.83
CA VAL A 433 -10.33 -23.72 -25.98
C VAL A 433 -9.07 -23.06 -26.56
N VAL A 434 -8.03 -22.83 -25.76
CA VAL A 434 -6.74 -22.34 -26.27
C VAL A 434 -5.93 -23.49 -26.90
N LEU A 435 -5.66 -24.56 -26.15
CA LEU A 435 -4.72 -25.62 -26.59
C LEU A 435 -5.28 -26.52 -27.71
N SER A 436 -6.58 -26.54 -27.94
CA SER A 436 -7.17 -27.14 -29.16
C SER A 436 -6.87 -26.36 -30.45
N ARG A 437 -6.45 -25.08 -30.34
CA ARG A 437 -6.26 -24.16 -31.47
C ARG A 437 -4.80 -23.84 -31.78
N VAL A 438 -3.90 -23.98 -30.80
CA VAL A 438 -2.49 -23.59 -30.92
C VAL A 438 -1.57 -24.79 -30.75
N ARG A 439 -0.57 -24.93 -31.63
CA ARG A 439 0.49 -25.96 -31.53
C ARG A 439 1.83 -25.37 -31.96
N HIS A 440 2.83 -25.53 -31.10
CA HIS A 440 4.21 -25.05 -31.28
C HIS A 440 5.13 -25.93 -30.42
N PRO A 441 6.38 -26.23 -30.81
CA PRO A 441 7.24 -27.19 -30.10
C PRO A 441 7.43 -26.86 -28.61
N ASN A 442 7.57 -25.57 -28.30
CA ASN A 442 7.76 -25.06 -26.93
C ASN A 442 6.44 -24.72 -26.21
N LEU A 443 5.34 -25.37 -26.59
CA LEU A 443 4.09 -25.43 -25.81
C LEU A 443 3.86 -26.87 -25.35
N VAL A 444 3.19 -27.04 -24.21
CA VAL A 444 2.73 -28.36 -23.75
C VAL A 444 1.55 -28.84 -24.58
N MET A 445 1.67 -30.03 -25.15
CA MET A 445 0.65 -30.69 -25.93
C MET A 445 -0.46 -31.25 -25.03
N LEU A 446 -1.66 -30.68 -25.16
CA LEU A 446 -2.90 -31.30 -24.72
C LEU A 446 -3.21 -32.50 -25.63
N MET A 447 -3.29 -33.70 -25.06
CA MET A 447 -3.74 -34.92 -25.75
C MET A 447 -5.25 -35.13 -25.63
N GLY A 448 -5.88 -34.59 -24.59
CA GLY A 448 -7.32 -34.70 -24.40
C GLY A 448 -7.85 -34.16 -23.07
N SER A 449 -9.14 -34.36 -22.85
CA SER A 449 -9.92 -33.81 -21.74
C SER A 449 -10.84 -34.85 -21.13
N CYS A 450 -11.30 -34.61 -19.91
CA CYS A 450 -12.36 -35.36 -19.23
C CYS A 450 -13.30 -34.36 -18.57
N SER A 451 -14.41 -34.05 -19.24
CA SER A 451 -15.39 -33.05 -18.82
C SER A 451 -16.12 -33.45 -17.55
N GLU A 452 -16.34 -34.76 -17.33
CA GLU A 452 -16.94 -35.32 -16.11
C GLU A 452 -16.25 -34.83 -14.83
N ALA A 453 -14.92 -34.72 -14.86
CA ALA A 453 -14.08 -34.46 -13.69
C ALA A 453 -13.23 -33.18 -13.82
N SER A 454 -13.43 -32.38 -14.88
CA SER A 454 -12.56 -31.25 -15.25
C SER A 454 -11.07 -31.63 -15.31
N GLY A 455 -10.79 -32.83 -15.84
CA GLY A 455 -9.45 -33.39 -16.00
C GLY A 455 -8.83 -33.04 -17.35
N LEU A 456 -7.54 -32.70 -17.38
CA LEU A 456 -6.80 -32.36 -18.59
C LEU A 456 -5.59 -33.27 -18.75
N VAL A 457 -5.39 -33.83 -19.94
CA VAL A 457 -4.38 -34.86 -20.22
C VAL A 457 -3.32 -34.31 -21.15
N TYR A 458 -2.07 -34.28 -20.67
CA TYR A 458 -0.90 -33.72 -21.34
C TYR A 458 0.19 -34.74 -21.59
N GLU A 459 1.14 -34.39 -22.46
CA GLU A 459 2.46 -35.04 -22.48
C GLU A 459 3.14 -34.98 -21.09
N PHE A 460 3.75 -36.09 -20.67
CA PHE A 460 4.50 -36.14 -19.42
C PHE A 460 5.94 -35.63 -19.64
N LEU A 461 6.33 -34.60 -18.91
CA LEU A 461 7.63 -33.94 -19.04
C LEU A 461 8.51 -34.30 -17.82
N PRO A 462 9.54 -35.14 -17.99
CA PRO A 462 10.17 -35.85 -16.88
C PRO A 462 11.15 -34.99 -16.05
N ASN A 463 11.59 -33.83 -16.57
CA ASN A 463 12.52 -32.94 -15.85
C ASN A 463 11.82 -31.86 -15.01
N GLY A 464 10.50 -31.99 -14.78
CA GLY A 464 9.73 -31.12 -13.90
C GLY A 464 9.53 -29.70 -14.44
N SER A 465 9.36 -28.75 -13.52
CA SER A 465 9.29 -27.32 -13.81
C SER A 465 10.66 -26.65 -13.74
N LEU A 466 10.77 -25.47 -14.35
CA LEU A 466 11.95 -24.62 -14.27
C LEU A 466 12.16 -24.05 -12.85
N GLU A 467 11.11 -23.98 -12.01
CA GLU A 467 11.24 -23.57 -10.62
C GLU A 467 12.01 -24.62 -9.81
N ASP A 468 11.56 -25.88 -9.86
CA ASP A 468 12.18 -27.06 -9.24
C ASP A 468 13.65 -27.20 -9.67
N ARG A 469 13.93 -26.96 -10.98
CA ARG A 469 15.26 -27.10 -11.57
C ARG A 469 16.20 -25.91 -11.34
N LEU A 470 15.68 -24.72 -11.01
CA LEU A 470 16.47 -23.61 -10.48
C LEU A 470 16.72 -23.77 -8.98
N ALA A 471 15.76 -24.30 -8.23
CA ALA A 471 15.92 -24.68 -6.82
C ALA A 471 16.85 -25.91 -6.62
N CYS A 472 17.26 -26.57 -7.70
CA CYS A 472 18.04 -27.82 -7.68
C CYS A 472 17.38 -28.93 -6.83
N GLU A 473 16.04 -28.98 -6.85
CA GLU A 473 15.25 -29.89 -6.04
C GLU A 473 15.61 -31.36 -6.35
N ASN A 474 15.45 -32.23 -5.35
CA ASN A 474 15.86 -33.64 -5.38
C ASN A 474 17.36 -33.84 -5.69
N ASN A 475 18.20 -32.85 -5.37
CA ASN A 475 19.64 -32.78 -5.68
C ASN A 475 19.94 -32.84 -7.19
N THR A 476 19.02 -32.34 -8.03
CA THR A 476 19.25 -32.27 -9.47
C THR A 476 20.32 -31.23 -9.80
N PRO A 477 21.26 -31.50 -10.74
CA PRO A 477 22.38 -30.61 -11.01
C PRO A 477 21.91 -29.25 -11.58
N PRO A 478 22.62 -28.14 -11.32
CA PRO A 478 22.27 -26.84 -11.88
C PRO A 478 22.15 -26.86 -13.41
N LEU A 479 21.20 -26.09 -13.95
CA LEU A 479 21.10 -25.87 -15.40
C LEU A 479 22.28 -24.99 -15.87
N THR A 480 23.03 -25.43 -16.88
CA THR A 480 24.16 -24.65 -17.42
C THR A 480 23.67 -23.40 -18.15
N TRP A 481 24.54 -22.39 -18.28
CA TRP A 481 24.17 -21.13 -18.91
C TRP A 481 23.70 -21.28 -20.37
N GLN A 482 24.23 -22.26 -21.13
CA GLN A 482 23.77 -22.54 -22.49
C GLN A 482 22.31 -23.05 -22.49
N VAL A 483 21.97 -23.95 -21.56
CA VAL A 483 20.60 -24.47 -21.40
C VAL A 483 19.66 -23.35 -20.96
N ARG A 484 20.06 -22.52 -19.98
CA ARG A 484 19.27 -21.36 -19.54
C ARG A 484 19.05 -20.36 -20.67
N THR A 485 20.07 -20.09 -21.48
CA THR A 485 19.96 -19.21 -22.67
C THR A 485 19.04 -19.81 -23.73
N ARG A 486 19.09 -21.13 -23.96
CA ARG A 486 18.17 -21.84 -24.87
C ARG A 486 16.72 -21.72 -24.42
N ILE A 487 16.45 -21.91 -23.12
CA ILE A 487 15.12 -21.77 -22.51
C ILE A 487 14.55 -20.35 -22.71
N ILE A 488 15.38 -19.31 -22.56
CA ILE A 488 14.99 -17.91 -22.86
C ILE A 488 14.52 -17.78 -24.32
N GLY A 489 15.24 -18.41 -25.26
CA GLY A 489 14.85 -18.47 -26.68
C GLY A 489 13.54 -19.22 -26.91
N GLU A 490 13.46 -20.45 -26.46
CA GLU A 490 12.31 -21.36 -26.61
C GLU A 490 11.00 -20.71 -26.11
N ILE A 491 11.03 -20.08 -24.93
CA ILE A 491 9.87 -19.38 -24.36
C ILE A 491 9.57 -18.07 -25.09
N CYS A 492 10.57 -17.30 -25.52
CA CYS A 492 10.33 -16.13 -26.36
C CYS A 492 9.66 -16.52 -27.69
N SER A 493 10.11 -17.60 -28.33
CA SER A 493 9.53 -18.14 -29.57
C SER A 493 8.07 -18.56 -29.38
N ALA A 494 7.76 -19.28 -28.29
CA ALA A 494 6.38 -19.64 -27.93
C ALA A 494 5.48 -18.41 -27.77
N LEU A 495 5.97 -17.34 -27.13
CA LEU A 495 5.21 -16.11 -26.91
C LEU A 495 5.06 -15.28 -28.20
N VAL A 496 6.07 -15.22 -29.07
CA VAL A 496 5.93 -14.63 -30.41
C VAL A 496 4.80 -15.32 -31.19
N PHE A 497 4.74 -16.64 -31.16
CA PHE A 497 3.69 -17.44 -31.81
C PHE A 497 2.30 -17.18 -31.20
N LEU A 498 2.16 -17.21 -29.88
CA LEU A 498 0.89 -16.91 -29.20
C LEU A 498 0.39 -15.48 -29.49
N HIS A 499 1.29 -14.49 -29.48
CA HIS A 499 0.97 -13.07 -29.72
C HIS A 499 0.67 -12.75 -31.20
N SER A 500 1.12 -13.59 -32.13
CA SER A 500 0.86 -13.46 -33.59
C SER A 500 -0.25 -14.40 -34.10
N THR A 501 -0.86 -15.20 -33.23
CA THR A 501 -1.97 -16.10 -33.59
C THR A 501 -3.18 -15.30 -34.09
N GLU A 502 -3.67 -15.64 -35.29
CA GLU A 502 -4.85 -15.04 -35.92
C GLU A 502 -6.05 -16.00 -35.86
N PRO A 503 -7.32 -15.51 -35.81
CA PRO A 503 -7.73 -14.10 -35.79
C PRO A 503 -7.62 -13.44 -34.42
N HIS A 504 -7.39 -14.21 -33.34
CA HIS A 504 -7.38 -13.76 -31.95
C HIS A 504 -6.03 -14.06 -31.29
N PRO A 505 -5.18 -13.06 -31.03
CA PRO A 505 -3.94 -13.23 -30.29
C PRO A 505 -4.18 -13.80 -28.89
N VAL A 506 -3.29 -14.68 -28.44
CA VAL A 506 -3.34 -15.31 -27.12
C VAL A 506 -2.33 -14.62 -26.20
N ILE A 507 -2.77 -14.12 -25.04
CA ILE A 507 -1.87 -13.67 -23.96
C ILE A 507 -1.79 -14.77 -22.91
N HIS A 508 -0.58 -15.12 -22.44
CA HIS A 508 -0.40 -16.19 -21.47
C HIS A 508 -0.91 -15.82 -20.06
N GLY A 509 -0.50 -14.66 -19.53
CA GLY A 509 -1.03 -14.07 -18.29
C GLY A 509 -0.39 -14.54 -16.97
N ASP A 510 0.05 -15.80 -16.86
CA ASP A 510 0.77 -16.31 -15.67
C ASP A 510 2.11 -16.97 -16.06
N LEU A 511 2.95 -16.22 -16.80
CA LEU A 511 4.28 -16.69 -17.19
C LEU A 511 5.25 -16.64 -16.00
N LYS A 512 5.77 -17.79 -15.60
CA LYS A 512 6.69 -17.99 -14.47
C LYS A 512 7.44 -19.33 -14.60
N PRO A 513 8.55 -19.57 -13.88
CA PRO A 513 9.31 -20.82 -13.93
C PRO A 513 8.46 -22.07 -13.64
N ALA A 514 7.55 -22.02 -12.66
CA ALA A 514 6.65 -23.16 -12.37
C ALA A 514 5.74 -23.57 -13.53
N ASN A 515 5.44 -22.65 -14.47
CA ASN A 515 4.61 -22.91 -15.65
C ASN A 515 5.47 -23.19 -16.92
N ILE A 516 6.80 -23.21 -16.79
CA ILE A 516 7.75 -23.62 -17.83
C ILE A 516 8.22 -25.04 -17.48
N LEU A 517 7.75 -26.04 -18.22
CA LEU A 517 8.10 -27.45 -17.99
C LEU A 517 9.21 -27.92 -18.94
N LEU A 518 9.96 -28.94 -18.54
CA LEU A 518 11.17 -29.39 -19.23
C LEU A 518 11.06 -30.86 -19.70
N ASP A 519 11.27 -31.09 -21.00
CA ASP A 519 11.33 -32.43 -21.58
C ASP A 519 12.62 -33.18 -21.18
N ALA A 520 12.77 -34.44 -21.63
CA ALA A 520 13.94 -35.26 -21.34
C ALA A 520 15.29 -34.65 -21.79
N ASN A 521 15.28 -33.72 -22.75
CA ASN A 521 16.44 -33.04 -23.34
C ASN A 521 16.62 -31.59 -22.79
N PHE A 522 15.84 -31.23 -21.77
CA PHE A 522 15.67 -29.87 -21.24
C PHE A 522 15.13 -28.85 -22.26
N VAL A 523 14.42 -29.29 -23.30
CA VAL A 523 13.62 -28.40 -24.16
C VAL A 523 12.43 -27.92 -23.34
N SER A 524 12.29 -26.61 -23.23
CA SER A 524 11.23 -25.99 -22.45
C SER A 524 9.91 -25.91 -23.21
N LYS A 525 8.82 -26.09 -22.46
CA LYS A 525 7.43 -26.07 -22.92
C LYS A 525 6.58 -25.24 -21.96
N LEU A 526 5.95 -24.19 -22.47
CA LEU A 526 5.04 -23.33 -21.72
C LEU A 526 3.71 -24.06 -21.47
N SER A 527 3.18 -23.93 -20.26
CA SER A 527 2.03 -24.68 -19.73
C SER A 527 1.11 -23.79 -18.87
N ASP A 528 -0.04 -24.34 -18.45
CA ASP A 528 -1.02 -23.69 -17.55
C ASP A 528 -1.76 -22.49 -18.18
N PHE A 529 -2.46 -22.76 -19.27
CA PHE A 529 -3.25 -21.77 -20.04
C PHE A 529 -4.59 -21.41 -19.37
N GLY A 530 -4.80 -21.83 -18.12
CA GLY A 530 -6.07 -21.66 -17.39
C GLY A 530 -6.50 -20.21 -17.16
N ILE A 531 -5.58 -19.23 -17.23
CA ILE A 531 -5.93 -17.80 -17.21
C ILE A 531 -5.56 -17.04 -18.49
N SER A 532 -5.07 -17.75 -19.51
CA SER A 532 -4.67 -17.13 -20.79
C SER A 532 -5.87 -16.56 -21.53
N CYS A 533 -5.71 -15.39 -22.13
CA CYS A 533 -6.82 -14.66 -22.75
C CYS A 533 -6.76 -14.71 -24.28
N LEU A 534 -7.89 -15.01 -24.92
CA LEU A 534 -8.10 -14.82 -26.35
C LEU A 534 -8.60 -13.40 -26.60
N LEU A 535 -7.80 -12.57 -27.26
CA LEU A 535 -8.15 -11.19 -27.52
C LEU A 535 -9.09 -11.05 -28.72
N VAL A 536 -10.35 -10.65 -28.45
CA VAL A 536 -11.29 -10.25 -29.50
C VAL A 536 -10.86 -8.91 -30.10
N LYS A 537 -10.65 -8.87 -31.42
CA LYS A 537 -10.34 -7.64 -32.16
C LYS A 537 -11.58 -6.73 -32.25
N SER A 538 -11.82 -5.92 -31.21
CA SER A 538 -12.93 -4.96 -31.18
C SER A 538 -12.74 -3.85 -32.22
N SER A 539 -13.77 -3.57 -33.01
CA SER A 539 -13.74 -2.76 -34.25
C SER A 539 -13.40 -1.27 -34.08
N THR A 540 -13.12 -0.81 -32.86
CA THR A 540 -13.04 0.62 -32.50
C THR A 540 -11.73 1.06 -31.84
N MET A 541 -10.82 0.15 -31.48
CA MET A 541 -9.56 0.47 -30.80
C MET A 541 -8.37 -0.29 -31.41
N SER A 542 -7.26 0.42 -31.64
CA SER A 542 -6.04 -0.10 -32.31
C SER A 542 -5.16 -1.01 -31.43
N THR A 543 -5.68 -1.48 -30.30
CA THR A 543 -4.97 -2.34 -29.34
C THR A 543 -5.91 -3.42 -28.85
N SER A 544 -5.53 -4.67 -29.13
CA SER A 544 -6.17 -5.86 -28.58
C SER A 544 -5.97 -5.87 -27.06
N LEU A 545 -7.07 -5.77 -26.31
CA LEU A 545 -7.11 -5.55 -24.87
C LEU A 545 -8.14 -6.46 -24.22
N TYR A 546 -7.81 -6.98 -23.04
CA TYR A 546 -8.76 -7.63 -22.14
C TYR A 546 -8.79 -6.87 -20.81
N GLN A 547 -9.99 -6.46 -20.37
CA GLN A 547 -10.20 -5.79 -19.09
C GLN A 547 -10.86 -6.75 -18.09
N THR A 548 -10.24 -6.90 -16.91
CA THR A 548 -10.81 -7.62 -15.76
C THR A 548 -10.86 -6.72 -14.54
N THR A 549 -11.93 -6.84 -13.75
CA THR A 549 -12.07 -6.18 -12.43
C THR A 549 -11.28 -6.89 -11.32
N ASN A 550 -10.70 -8.05 -11.61
CA ASN A 550 -9.88 -8.82 -10.68
C ASN A 550 -8.68 -9.45 -11.43
N PRO A 551 -7.48 -8.84 -11.38
CA PRO A 551 -6.26 -9.40 -11.95
C PRO A 551 -5.95 -10.79 -11.35
N ARG A 552 -5.40 -11.68 -12.17
CA ARG A 552 -4.99 -13.04 -11.78
C ARG A 552 -3.59 -13.31 -12.29
N GLY A 553 -2.80 -14.07 -11.53
CA GLY A 553 -1.42 -14.42 -11.82
C GLY A 553 -0.57 -14.44 -10.56
N THR A 554 0.73 -14.66 -10.72
CA THR A 554 1.68 -14.82 -9.61
C THR A 554 2.40 -13.50 -9.31
N PHE A 555 2.28 -12.99 -8.07
CA PHE A 555 2.57 -11.57 -7.74
C PHE A 555 3.94 -11.03 -8.19
N ALA A 556 5.02 -11.79 -8.04
CA ALA A 556 6.36 -11.36 -8.44
C ALA A 556 6.55 -11.25 -9.98
N TYR A 557 5.67 -11.87 -10.76
CA TYR A 557 5.71 -11.91 -12.23
C TYR A 557 4.62 -11.06 -12.89
N MET A 558 3.63 -10.59 -12.12
CA MET A 558 2.52 -9.81 -12.65
C MET A 558 2.95 -8.38 -13.01
N ASP A 559 2.55 -7.95 -14.21
CA ASP A 559 2.75 -6.60 -14.72
C ASP A 559 2.12 -5.53 -13.79
N PRO A 560 2.91 -4.57 -13.24
CA PRO A 560 2.41 -3.54 -12.34
C PRO A 560 1.32 -2.64 -12.95
N GLU A 561 1.35 -2.40 -14.26
CA GLU A 561 0.27 -1.67 -14.92
C GLU A 561 -0.99 -2.56 -15.08
N PHE A 562 -0.86 -3.87 -15.30
CA PHE A 562 -2.01 -4.79 -15.29
C PHE A 562 -2.68 -4.85 -13.90
N LEU A 563 -1.87 -4.94 -12.83
CA LEU A 563 -2.37 -4.87 -11.44
C LEU A 563 -3.11 -3.57 -11.14
N THR A 564 -2.69 -2.45 -11.74
CA THR A 564 -3.27 -1.12 -11.52
C THR A 564 -4.49 -0.82 -12.40
N THR A 565 -4.54 -1.36 -13.62
CA THR A 565 -5.55 -1.01 -14.65
C THR A 565 -6.58 -2.11 -14.93
N GLY A 566 -6.28 -3.37 -14.59
CA GLY A 566 -7.05 -4.54 -15.02
C GLY A 566 -6.88 -4.89 -16.50
N GLU A 567 -6.03 -4.17 -17.25
CA GLU A 567 -5.81 -4.38 -18.68
C GLU A 567 -4.69 -5.37 -18.94
N LEU A 568 -5.05 -6.59 -19.35
CA LEU A 568 -4.08 -7.62 -19.76
C LEU A 568 -3.64 -7.37 -21.22
N THR A 569 -2.33 -7.41 -21.48
CA THR A 569 -1.74 -7.12 -22.79
C THR A 569 -0.60 -8.08 -23.13
N ALA A 570 -0.22 -8.17 -24.42
CA ALA A 570 1.02 -8.82 -24.84
C ALA A 570 2.27 -8.28 -24.11
N ARG A 571 2.28 -7.00 -23.70
CA ARG A 571 3.36 -6.39 -22.91
C ARG A 571 3.38 -6.81 -21.44
N SER A 572 2.35 -7.48 -20.98
CA SER A 572 2.29 -8.07 -19.65
C SER A 572 3.10 -9.38 -19.62
N ASP A 573 2.97 -10.22 -20.65
CA ASP A 573 3.86 -11.38 -20.85
C ASP A 573 5.34 -10.95 -21.07
N ILE A 574 5.59 -9.82 -21.77
CA ILE A 574 6.96 -9.26 -21.89
C ILE A 574 7.55 -8.94 -20.52
N TYR A 575 6.78 -8.34 -19.60
CA TYR A 575 7.25 -8.05 -18.25
C TYR A 575 7.58 -9.34 -17.48
N SER A 576 6.69 -10.32 -17.51
CA SER A 576 6.90 -11.62 -16.87
C SER A 576 8.13 -12.34 -17.45
N LEU A 577 8.36 -12.27 -18.76
CA LEU A 577 9.55 -12.81 -19.41
C LEU A 577 10.82 -12.08 -18.95
N GLY A 578 10.77 -10.75 -18.78
CA GLY A 578 11.88 -9.97 -18.20
C GLY A 578 12.30 -10.49 -16.83
N ILE A 579 11.34 -10.70 -15.92
CA ILE A 579 11.59 -11.28 -14.58
C ILE A 579 12.14 -12.71 -14.67
N VAL A 580 11.73 -13.53 -15.64
CA VAL A 580 12.28 -14.87 -15.88
C VAL A 580 13.72 -14.82 -16.42
N ILE A 581 14.03 -13.92 -17.35
CA ILE A 581 15.38 -13.70 -17.88
C ILE A 581 16.36 -13.32 -16.76
N LEU A 582 15.99 -12.37 -15.90
CA LEU A 582 16.84 -11.93 -14.79
C LEU A 582 17.13 -13.06 -13.79
N GLN A 583 16.14 -13.91 -13.49
CA GLN A 583 16.35 -15.08 -12.63
C GLN A 583 17.26 -16.11 -13.28
N LEU A 584 17.09 -16.38 -14.57
CA LEU A 584 17.92 -17.34 -15.29
C LEU A 584 19.40 -16.94 -15.32
N VAL A 585 19.72 -15.65 -15.46
CA VAL A 585 21.11 -15.16 -15.43
C VAL A 585 21.70 -15.13 -14.01
N THR A 586 20.91 -14.75 -13.00
CA THR A 586 21.45 -14.43 -11.66
C THR A 586 21.22 -15.49 -10.58
N GLY A 587 20.31 -16.45 -10.81
CA GLY A 587 19.95 -17.49 -9.82
C GLY A 587 19.20 -16.95 -8.59
N LYS A 588 18.89 -15.65 -8.53
CA LYS A 588 18.27 -15.01 -7.37
C LYS A 588 16.74 -15.06 -7.44
N PRO A 589 16.01 -14.95 -6.31
CA PRO A 589 14.54 -14.92 -6.32
C PRO A 589 13.95 -13.74 -7.09
N ALA A 590 12.78 -13.94 -7.70
CA ALA A 590 12.05 -12.93 -8.47
C ALA A 590 11.80 -11.58 -7.75
N LEU A 591 11.59 -11.59 -6.43
CA LEU A 591 11.18 -10.40 -5.69
C LEU A 591 12.36 -9.43 -5.49
N GLY A 592 12.26 -8.23 -6.10
CA GLY A 592 13.28 -7.19 -6.01
C GLY A 592 14.44 -7.35 -7.01
N ILE A 593 14.43 -8.39 -7.84
CA ILE A 593 15.54 -8.75 -8.74
C ILE A 593 15.93 -7.64 -9.72
N GLY A 594 14.97 -6.86 -10.23
CA GLY A 594 15.22 -5.73 -11.12
C GLY A 594 16.16 -4.71 -10.48
N ARG A 595 15.87 -4.28 -9.23
CA ARG A 595 16.71 -3.33 -8.51
C ARG A 595 18.11 -3.87 -8.21
N ALA A 596 18.21 -5.14 -7.83
CA ALA A 596 19.51 -5.77 -7.60
C ALA A 596 20.38 -5.80 -8.88
N VAL A 597 19.74 -5.90 -10.06
CA VAL A 597 20.41 -5.85 -11.37
C VAL A 597 20.72 -4.42 -11.80
N GLU A 598 19.84 -3.45 -11.53
CA GLU A 598 20.09 -2.01 -11.71
C GLU A 598 21.29 -1.55 -10.85
N ASP A 599 21.25 -1.78 -9.53
CA ASP A 599 22.30 -1.43 -8.57
C ASP A 599 23.68 -1.97 -8.96
N ALA A 600 23.75 -3.20 -9.49
CA ALA A 600 25.00 -3.85 -9.89
C ALA A 600 25.49 -3.43 -11.28
N LEU A 601 24.60 -2.94 -12.16
CA LEU A 601 25.00 -2.34 -13.44
C LEU A 601 25.48 -0.89 -13.25
N GLU A 602 24.91 -0.14 -12.30
CA GLU A 602 25.37 1.22 -11.96
C GLU A 602 26.76 1.22 -11.30
N LYS A 603 27.09 0.19 -10.51
CA LYS A 603 28.41 0.02 -9.86
C LYS A 603 29.44 -0.75 -10.69
N ASP A 604 29.04 -1.23 -11.86
CA ASP A 604 29.74 -2.20 -12.73
C ASP A 604 30.06 -3.58 -12.09
N GLU A 605 29.63 -3.83 -10.85
CA GLU A 605 29.69 -5.11 -10.10
C GLU A 605 28.90 -6.28 -10.75
N SER A 606 28.38 -6.07 -11.96
CA SER A 606 27.54 -7.00 -12.73
C SER A 606 28.08 -8.43 -12.88
N GLU A 607 29.40 -8.66 -12.85
CA GLU A 607 29.99 -10.01 -12.86
C GLU A 607 29.68 -10.81 -11.58
N LEU A 608 29.64 -10.14 -10.42
CA LEU A 608 29.36 -10.75 -9.11
C LEU A 608 27.88 -11.10 -8.92
N LEU A 609 27.02 -10.69 -9.85
CA LEU A 609 25.58 -10.91 -9.81
C LEU A 609 25.13 -12.14 -10.63
N VAL A 610 26.00 -12.65 -11.50
CA VAL A 610 25.73 -13.79 -12.39
C VAL A 610 25.84 -15.11 -11.64
N ASP A 611 24.97 -16.08 -11.98
CA ASP A 611 24.92 -17.39 -11.32
C ASP A 611 26.10 -18.29 -11.72
N GLN A 612 27.11 -18.34 -10.86
CA GLN A 612 28.29 -19.19 -11.01
C GLN A 612 27.96 -20.70 -11.02
N SER A 613 26.82 -21.13 -10.46
CA SER A 613 26.42 -22.55 -10.51
C SER A 613 26.05 -23.02 -11.93
N ALA A 614 25.75 -22.08 -12.83
CA ALA A 614 25.49 -22.36 -14.25
C ALA A 614 26.77 -22.56 -15.08
N GLY A 615 27.95 -22.47 -14.46
CA GLY A 615 29.26 -22.47 -15.13
C GLY A 615 29.69 -21.07 -15.60
N GLU A 616 30.78 -21.01 -16.37
CA GLU A 616 31.38 -19.77 -16.86
C GLU A 616 30.50 -19.09 -17.91
N TRP A 617 29.62 -18.20 -17.46
CA TRP A 617 28.85 -17.30 -18.32
C TRP A 617 29.76 -16.34 -19.10
N PRO A 618 29.64 -16.24 -20.44
CA PRO A 618 30.30 -15.18 -21.20
C PRO A 618 29.72 -13.81 -20.81
N PHE A 619 30.52 -12.98 -20.14
CA PHE A 619 30.08 -11.70 -19.56
C PHE A 619 29.28 -10.82 -20.54
N VAL A 620 29.72 -10.72 -21.79
CA VAL A 620 29.05 -9.94 -22.85
C VAL A 620 27.64 -10.47 -23.18
N GLN A 621 27.38 -11.77 -23.03
CA GLN A 621 26.05 -12.37 -23.17
C GLN A 621 25.20 -12.14 -21.91
N ALA A 622 25.76 -12.40 -20.72
CA ALA A 622 25.07 -12.20 -19.46
C ALA A 622 24.61 -10.74 -19.29
N LYS A 623 25.50 -9.76 -19.53
CA LYS A 623 25.19 -8.32 -19.47
C LYS A 623 24.14 -7.90 -20.49
N LYS A 624 24.12 -8.49 -21.69
CA LYS A 624 23.05 -8.26 -22.69
C LYS A 624 21.70 -8.84 -22.24
N LEU A 625 21.68 -10.04 -21.66
CA LEU A 625 20.45 -10.64 -21.11
C LEU A 625 19.94 -9.86 -19.89
N MET A 626 20.81 -9.36 -19.02
CA MET A 626 20.44 -8.50 -17.88
C MET A 626 19.81 -7.18 -18.35
N LEU A 627 20.44 -6.49 -19.32
CA LEU A 627 19.89 -5.25 -19.89
C LEU A 627 18.55 -5.48 -20.60
N LEU A 628 18.41 -6.58 -21.35
CA LEU A 628 17.14 -6.95 -21.99
C LEU A 628 16.06 -7.30 -20.95
N GLY A 629 16.44 -8.02 -19.90
CA GLY A 629 15.56 -8.39 -18.78
C GLY A 629 15.01 -7.16 -18.07
N LEU A 630 15.86 -6.17 -17.77
CA LEU A 630 15.44 -4.87 -17.24
C LEU A 630 14.52 -4.11 -18.21
N GLN A 631 14.89 -4.02 -19.49
CA GLN A 631 14.06 -3.32 -20.49
C GLN A 631 12.67 -3.98 -20.64
N CYS A 632 12.58 -5.30 -20.50
CA CYS A 632 11.32 -6.03 -20.49
C CYS A 632 10.55 -5.82 -19.17
N ALA A 633 11.25 -5.82 -18.02
CA ALA A 633 10.70 -5.63 -16.68
C ALA A 633 10.43 -4.16 -16.30
N GLU A 634 10.58 -3.20 -17.22
CA GLU A 634 10.34 -1.77 -16.98
C GLU A 634 8.92 -1.54 -16.43
N LEU A 635 8.80 -0.70 -15.40
CA LEU A 635 7.53 -0.49 -14.70
C LEU A 635 6.46 0.09 -15.63
N SER A 636 6.83 0.89 -16.64
CA SER A 636 5.87 1.40 -17.62
C SER A 636 5.82 0.59 -18.93
N ARG A 637 4.60 0.19 -19.33
CA ARG A 637 4.28 -0.46 -20.62
C ARG A 637 4.63 0.35 -21.87
N ARG A 638 5.01 1.63 -21.72
CA ARG A 638 5.49 2.50 -22.81
C ARG A 638 7.01 2.46 -23.02
N ARG A 639 7.78 1.93 -22.06
CA ARG A 639 9.25 1.83 -22.13
C ARG A 639 9.75 0.42 -22.48
N ARG A 640 8.93 -0.59 -22.19
CA ARG A 640 9.13 -1.98 -22.65
C ARG A 640 9.18 -2.07 -24.18
N PRO A 641 9.80 -3.11 -24.75
CA PRO A 641 9.73 -3.42 -26.18
C PRO A 641 8.28 -3.40 -26.72
N TYR A 642 8.10 -3.02 -27.99
CA TYR A 642 6.79 -2.75 -28.55
C TYR A 642 5.97 -4.04 -28.71
N CYS A 643 6.61 -5.12 -29.15
CA CYS A 643 6.08 -6.49 -29.21
C CYS A 643 7.14 -7.54 -28.85
N MET A 644 6.75 -8.81 -28.72
CA MET A 644 7.68 -9.91 -28.38
C MET A 644 8.73 -10.14 -29.49
N SER A 645 8.43 -9.82 -30.74
CA SER A 645 9.38 -9.94 -31.86
C SER A 645 10.61 -9.03 -31.71
N ASP A 646 10.46 -7.85 -31.08
CA ASP A 646 11.59 -6.97 -30.77
C ASP A 646 12.56 -7.64 -29.78
N VAL A 647 12.01 -8.37 -28.80
CA VAL A 647 12.75 -9.14 -27.79
C VAL A 647 13.47 -10.32 -28.46
N TRP A 648 12.78 -11.02 -29.35
CA TRP A 648 13.35 -12.12 -30.13
C TRP A 648 14.57 -11.70 -30.96
N CYS A 649 14.53 -10.53 -31.61
CA CYS A 649 15.67 -9.99 -32.37
C CYS A 649 16.96 -9.82 -31.54
N VAL A 650 16.85 -9.64 -30.22
CA VAL A 650 18.01 -9.57 -29.29
C VAL A 650 18.41 -10.95 -28.78
N ILE A 651 17.44 -11.85 -28.57
CA ILE A 651 17.67 -13.21 -28.04
C ILE A 651 18.23 -14.17 -29.11
N GLU A 652 17.74 -14.13 -30.35
CA GLU A 652 18.12 -15.09 -31.40
C GLU A 652 19.64 -15.18 -31.65
N PRO A 653 20.41 -14.07 -31.73
CA PRO A 653 21.86 -14.14 -31.87
C PRO A 653 22.54 -14.75 -30.63
N LEU A 654 22.02 -14.49 -29.43
CA LEU A 654 22.55 -15.00 -28.18
C LEU A 654 22.38 -16.52 -28.10
N VAL A 655 21.16 -17.03 -28.39
CA VAL A 655 20.86 -18.46 -28.46
C VAL A 655 21.76 -19.18 -29.46
N LYS A 656 21.94 -18.63 -30.67
CA LYS A 656 22.85 -19.19 -31.68
C LYS A 656 24.30 -19.26 -31.16
N SER A 657 24.79 -18.20 -30.54
CA SER A 657 26.15 -18.19 -29.97
C SER A 657 26.33 -19.16 -28.79
N ALA A 658 25.30 -19.34 -27.96
CA ALA A 658 25.28 -20.33 -26.88
C ALA A 658 25.30 -21.78 -27.43
N SER A 659 24.54 -22.05 -28.51
CA SER A 659 24.55 -23.36 -29.18
C SER A 659 25.89 -23.69 -29.83
N LEU A 660 26.58 -22.71 -30.42
CA LEU A 660 27.92 -22.91 -31.00
C LEU A 660 28.99 -23.20 -29.94
N SER A 661 28.83 -22.69 -28.71
CA SER A 661 29.73 -23.00 -27.59
C SER A 661 29.48 -24.35 -26.91
N ALA A 662 28.48 -25.12 -27.34
CA ALA A 662 28.05 -26.35 -26.69
C ALA A 662 28.68 -27.64 -27.30
N THR A 663 29.57 -27.53 -28.29
CA THR A 663 30.29 -28.68 -28.86
C THR A 663 31.36 -29.21 -27.91
N PRO A 664 31.36 -30.50 -27.53
CA PRO A 664 32.41 -31.08 -26.70
C PRO A 664 33.81 -31.02 -27.34
N GLN A 665 34.84 -30.85 -26.52
CA GLN A 665 36.25 -30.90 -26.97
C GLN A 665 36.69 -32.34 -27.27
N SER A 666 36.50 -32.82 -28.50
CA SER A 666 37.27 -33.98 -28.99
C SER A 666 37.33 -34.05 -30.53
N PHE A 667 38.55 -34.17 -31.06
CA PHE A 667 38.92 -34.51 -32.45
C PHE A 667 38.52 -33.54 -33.58
N GLY A 668 39.50 -33.25 -34.44
CA GLY A 668 39.26 -32.85 -35.83
C GLY A 668 39.54 -31.38 -36.15
N HIS A 669 40.75 -31.11 -36.68
CA HIS A 669 40.99 -29.93 -37.50
C HIS A 669 40.27 -30.12 -38.84
N GLN A 670 39.23 -29.35 -39.16
CA GLN A 670 38.84 -29.09 -40.55
C GLN A 670 38.07 -27.77 -40.71
N SER A 671 38.06 -27.27 -41.93
CA SER A 671 37.72 -25.89 -42.28
C SER A 671 36.24 -25.64 -42.54
N VAL A 672 35.88 -24.36 -42.51
CA VAL A 672 34.62 -23.76 -42.99
C VAL A 672 34.02 -24.50 -44.20
N GLU A 673 32.88 -25.16 -44.01
CA GLU A 673 32.03 -25.68 -45.10
C GLU A 673 30.54 -25.41 -44.84
N SER A 674 29.75 -25.49 -45.92
CA SER A 674 28.40 -24.88 -45.99
C SER A 674 27.29 -25.69 -45.34
N HIS A 675 26.28 -24.98 -44.82
CA HIS A 675 25.11 -25.59 -44.19
C HIS A 675 24.28 -26.41 -45.18
N THR A 676 24.47 -27.72 -45.16
CA THR A 676 23.58 -28.70 -45.80
C THR A 676 22.68 -29.35 -44.73
N PRO A 677 21.34 -29.33 -44.87
CA PRO A 677 20.44 -30.02 -43.97
C PRO A 677 20.74 -31.52 -43.82
N SER A 678 20.78 -32.03 -42.59
CA SER A 678 21.12 -33.43 -42.29
C SER A 678 20.20 -34.45 -42.94
N CYS A 679 18.94 -34.10 -43.22
CA CYS A 679 17.99 -34.93 -43.95
C CYS A 679 18.35 -35.16 -45.44
N PHE A 680 19.36 -34.46 -45.97
CA PHE A 680 19.91 -34.69 -47.30
C PHE A 680 21.12 -35.62 -47.30
N LEU A 681 21.69 -35.94 -46.13
CA LEU A 681 22.85 -36.81 -46.00
C LEU A 681 22.41 -38.28 -45.91
N CYS A 682 23.12 -39.17 -46.61
CA CYS A 682 22.92 -40.60 -46.52
C CYS A 682 23.35 -41.08 -45.12
N PRO A 683 22.51 -41.81 -44.36
CA PRO A 683 22.90 -42.25 -43.01
C PRO A 683 24.13 -43.18 -42.96
N ILE A 684 24.46 -43.85 -44.07
CA ILE A 684 25.62 -44.76 -44.14
C ILE A 684 26.90 -44.00 -44.52
N SER A 685 26.89 -43.20 -45.59
CA SER A 685 28.10 -42.53 -46.10
C SER A 685 28.30 -41.10 -45.58
N GLN A 686 27.30 -40.51 -44.93
CA GLN A 686 27.25 -39.10 -44.48
C GLN A 686 27.41 -38.06 -45.62
N GLU A 687 27.42 -38.49 -46.88
CA GLU A 687 27.41 -37.62 -48.06
C GLU A 687 26.00 -37.23 -48.51
N VAL A 688 25.88 -36.12 -49.26
CA VAL A 688 24.62 -35.67 -49.87
C VAL A 688 24.09 -36.70 -50.87
N MET A 689 22.86 -37.18 -50.64
CA MET A 689 22.19 -38.16 -51.52
C MET A 689 21.92 -37.57 -52.91
N ARG A 690 22.51 -38.19 -53.92
CA ARG A 690 22.31 -37.87 -55.34
C ARG A 690 21.15 -38.67 -55.94
N ASN A 691 20.93 -39.90 -55.45
CA ASN A 691 19.87 -40.79 -55.89
C ASN A 691 19.17 -41.47 -54.68
N PRO A 692 18.50 -40.70 -53.79
CA PRO A 692 17.92 -41.23 -52.55
C PRO A 692 16.86 -42.33 -52.80
N HIS A 693 16.98 -43.45 -52.08
CA HIS A 693 16.07 -44.61 -52.13
C HIS A 693 15.65 -45.05 -50.72
N ILE A 694 14.38 -45.40 -50.54
CA ILE A 694 13.78 -45.93 -49.31
C ILE A 694 13.98 -47.44 -49.26
N ALA A 695 14.41 -47.98 -48.11
CA ALA A 695 14.46 -49.42 -47.84
C ALA A 695 13.27 -49.89 -46.97
N ALA A 696 13.17 -51.20 -46.70
CA ALA A 696 12.05 -51.80 -45.95
C ALA A 696 11.94 -51.35 -44.48
N ASP A 697 12.95 -50.66 -43.95
CA ASP A 697 12.94 -50.03 -42.62
C ASP A 697 12.32 -48.62 -42.63
N GLY A 698 11.91 -48.11 -43.80
CA GLY A 698 11.35 -46.76 -43.98
C GLY A 698 12.41 -45.65 -44.07
N TYR A 699 13.70 -45.95 -43.87
CA TYR A 699 14.77 -44.97 -43.97
C TYR A 699 15.21 -44.78 -45.43
N THR A 700 15.67 -43.56 -45.74
CA THR A 700 16.18 -43.21 -47.07
C THR A 700 17.71 -43.16 -47.07
N TYR A 701 18.32 -43.74 -48.10
CA TYR A 701 19.76 -43.92 -48.27
C TYR A 701 20.18 -43.56 -49.71
N GLU A 702 21.47 -43.32 -49.95
CA GLU A 702 22.01 -43.25 -51.31
C GLU A 702 21.94 -44.64 -51.98
N ALA A 703 21.41 -44.71 -53.21
CA ALA A 703 21.07 -45.95 -53.90
C ALA A 703 22.22 -46.96 -53.94
N GLU A 704 23.41 -46.53 -54.38
CA GLU A 704 24.54 -47.44 -54.54
C GLU A 704 25.15 -47.86 -53.20
N VAL A 705 24.98 -47.05 -52.14
CA VAL A 705 25.48 -47.36 -50.79
C VAL A 705 24.59 -48.41 -50.11
N ILE A 706 23.26 -48.27 -50.18
CA ILE A 706 22.35 -49.29 -49.63
C ILE A 706 22.36 -50.58 -50.48
N LYS A 707 22.52 -50.50 -51.80
CA LYS A 707 22.82 -51.67 -52.63
C LYS A 707 24.11 -52.34 -52.19
N GLY A 708 25.21 -51.60 -52.01
CA GLY A 708 26.50 -52.14 -51.57
C GLY A 708 26.40 -52.88 -50.22
N TRP A 709 25.64 -52.31 -49.27
CA TRP A 709 25.35 -52.93 -47.98
C TRP A 709 24.68 -54.30 -48.13
N LEU A 710 23.59 -54.36 -48.92
CA LEU A 710 22.80 -55.57 -49.18
C LEU A 710 23.60 -56.64 -49.95
N HIS A 711 24.36 -56.23 -50.98
CA HIS A 711 25.22 -57.16 -51.75
C HIS A 711 26.41 -57.69 -50.92
N SER A 712 26.80 -57.01 -49.84
CA SER A 712 27.80 -57.50 -48.88
C SER A 712 27.27 -58.56 -47.90
N GLY A 713 26.07 -59.12 -48.13
CA GLY A 713 25.50 -60.19 -47.33
C GLY A 713 24.68 -59.73 -46.11
N HIS A 714 24.49 -58.43 -45.90
CA HIS A 714 23.69 -57.92 -44.79
C HIS A 714 22.19 -57.95 -45.12
N SER A 715 21.41 -58.71 -44.35
CA SER A 715 19.94 -58.73 -44.38
C SER A 715 19.30 -57.79 -43.34
N THR A 716 20.10 -56.95 -42.67
CA THR A 716 19.67 -56.05 -41.59
C THR A 716 19.73 -54.58 -42.00
N SER A 717 18.83 -53.80 -41.41
CA SER A 717 18.74 -52.35 -41.53
C SER A 717 20.04 -51.69 -41.02
N PRO A 718 20.71 -50.84 -41.82
CA PRO A 718 21.86 -50.07 -41.36
C PRO A 718 21.55 -49.18 -40.15
N MET A 719 20.34 -48.61 -40.10
CA MET A 719 19.91 -47.68 -39.05
C MET A 719 19.44 -48.38 -37.77
N THR A 720 18.64 -49.43 -37.88
CA THR A 720 17.99 -50.08 -36.71
C THR A 720 18.64 -51.38 -36.29
N LYS A 721 19.51 -51.96 -37.13
CA LYS A 721 20.13 -53.29 -36.99
C LYS A 721 19.15 -54.47 -36.95
N LEU A 722 17.85 -54.22 -37.14
CA LEU A 722 16.80 -55.24 -37.26
C LEU A 722 16.79 -55.87 -38.66
N PRO A 723 16.30 -57.11 -38.85
CA PRO A 723 16.11 -57.70 -40.17
C PRO A 723 15.18 -56.87 -41.07
N LEU A 724 15.54 -56.71 -42.34
CA LEU A 724 14.70 -56.03 -43.34
C LEU A 724 13.59 -56.96 -43.82
N ALA A 725 12.36 -56.46 -43.90
CA ALA A 725 11.21 -57.24 -44.38
C ALA A 725 11.32 -57.62 -45.88
N HIS A 726 12.05 -56.83 -46.67
CA HIS A 726 12.45 -57.15 -48.05
C HIS A 726 13.68 -56.36 -48.48
N HIS A 727 14.39 -56.84 -49.51
CA HIS A 727 15.54 -56.12 -50.11
C HIS A 727 15.15 -55.19 -51.27
N HIS A 728 13.85 -55.05 -51.57
CA HIS A 728 13.37 -54.08 -52.58
C HIS A 728 13.58 -52.63 -52.09
N LEU A 729 14.03 -51.76 -52.99
CA LEU A 729 14.35 -50.35 -52.74
C LEU A 729 13.48 -49.45 -53.62
N MET A 730 12.87 -48.41 -53.03
CA MET A 730 11.97 -47.50 -53.74
C MET A 730 12.58 -46.10 -53.95
N PRO A 731 12.65 -45.55 -55.17
CA PRO A 731 13.20 -44.21 -55.42
C PRO A 731 12.45 -43.11 -54.66
N ASN A 732 13.15 -42.30 -53.87
CA ASN A 732 12.57 -41.15 -53.14
C ASN A 732 12.62 -39.88 -54.01
N HIS A 733 11.76 -39.82 -55.02
CA HIS A 733 11.68 -38.69 -55.95
C HIS A 733 11.38 -37.34 -55.27
N ALA A 734 10.67 -37.35 -54.14
CA ALA A 734 10.38 -36.15 -53.36
C ALA A 734 11.66 -35.56 -52.72
N LEU A 735 12.43 -36.38 -52.00
CA LEU A 735 13.67 -35.94 -51.37
C LEU A 735 14.72 -35.53 -52.42
N HIS A 736 14.85 -36.30 -53.51
CA HIS A 736 15.70 -35.97 -54.66
C HIS A 736 15.37 -34.59 -55.27
N SER A 737 14.08 -34.24 -55.32
CA SER A 737 13.63 -32.92 -55.80
C SER A 737 13.95 -31.81 -54.80
N ALA A 738 13.73 -32.04 -53.51
CA ALA A 738 14.06 -31.08 -52.44
C ALA A 738 15.57 -30.77 -52.36
N ILE A 739 16.42 -31.79 -52.50
CA ILE A 739 17.88 -31.65 -52.58
C ILE A 739 18.26 -30.77 -53.78
N LYS A 740 17.71 -31.06 -54.96
CA LYS A 740 17.96 -30.27 -56.18
C LYS A 740 17.49 -28.83 -56.06
N GLU A 741 16.34 -28.58 -55.44
CA GLU A 741 15.84 -27.22 -55.23
C GLU A 741 16.73 -26.45 -54.24
N HIS A 742 17.17 -27.09 -53.15
CA HIS A 742 18.05 -26.48 -52.16
C HIS A 742 19.39 -26.03 -52.76
N PHE A 743 20.09 -26.92 -53.46
CA PHE A 743 21.36 -26.57 -54.11
C PHE A 743 21.20 -25.65 -55.32
N LYS A 744 20.01 -25.57 -55.93
CA LYS A 744 19.68 -24.53 -56.92
C LYS A 744 19.54 -23.15 -56.28
N LYS A 745 18.99 -23.05 -55.06
CA LYS A 745 18.87 -21.79 -54.30
C LYS A 745 20.19 -21.30 -53.71
N GLN A 746 21.18 -22.17 -53.50
CA GLN A 746 22.51 -21.79 -53.01
C GLN A 746 23.48 -21.30 -54.09
N ARG A 747 23.15 -21.42 -55.39
CA ARG A 747 24.00 -20.86 -56.46
C ARG A 747 23.74 -19.35 -56.60
N PRO A 748 24.77 -18.48 -56.51
CA PRO A 748 24.60 -17.09 -56.91
C PRO A 748 24.30 -16.99 -58.41
N SER A 749 23.50 -15.98 -58.77
CA SER A 749 23.13 -15.62 -60.14
C SER A 749 24.14 -14.67 -60.77
#